data_AF-M1URK1-F1
#
_entry.id   AF-M1URK1-F1
#
_cell.length_a   1.000
_cell.length_b   1.000
_cell.length_c   1.000
_cell.angle_alpha   90.00
_cell.angle_beta   90.00
_cell.angle_gamma   90.00
#
_symmetry.space_group_name_H-M   'P 1'
#
loop_
_entity.id
_entity.type
_entity.pdbx_description
1 polymer ?
#
loop_
_entity_poly.entity_id
_entity_poly.type
_entity_poly.pdbx_seq_one_letter_code
_entity_poly.pdbx_strand_id
1 'polypeptide(L)'
;MWAAFVFLPTSRFLQRASPPCPSSNLCGRQRSAGRVSAGTASLRAQEGTTNTPPRKLSPVEGIKERSNQLRYPLIDELRNDEIFVSGDAGQILKFHGTYQQDDRDQRTKGEQKKYQFMLRLKMPAGELPASFYRVLDDLSEQYGNSTLRATTRSTFQIHGVLKGNLKHVMATIMNAGGSTAGACGDINRNVITTPAPYQSPPYQHVRFIAKMLAEVFAPQTGALCEAWLDGEKAASIEYWKRDIDMDEVKRIREHDNGRGQVFSGKEEPIYGETYLPRKFKMAVTVPGDNSVDIFTNDIGIVVLMDDNYVLQGYNILVGGGMGRTHNKEATFPRLADPLGFVPPDSLFDTIKAIVAAQRDHGDRQVRTNARMKYLVHRLGIDGFRDLVRSYMTDNGAALQPWRPIPAWEHRDYLGWHEDGTGKLFYGLLIDNGRVRGPLKKALRQIVDEISPGMIMTPHQNLLLTNIMPEQRQVVEGILAQHQVYRDVRHIDQLVRKAMACPALPLCPLAITEAERVMPQYLERIREILGKAGIAPSESFFTRMTGCPNGCSRPYMAELALVGSGPNEVYQLWLGGSPNQTRLAWPFADRLSLNELDRVLEALFVFWRQERRPAEAFGDFCDRIGKNGLEQFVSQYGEGHANGDTSKARASTSRLSKSTANNEEKVPLRPRVSLRPAVHARLRTMAARAGVPLKVLVDEILTKFIASPESEKMFGGRISSAIKTDGNTAMD
;
A
#
# COMPACT_ATOMS: atom_id res chain seq x y z
N MET A 1 10.84 -15.04 -35.55
CA MET A 1 12.14 -14.58 -36.11
C MET A 1 12.54 -13.19 -35.59
N TRP A 2 12.18 -12.83 -34.34
CA TRP A 2 12.48 -11.53 -33.71
C TRP A 2 12.92 -11.69 -32.23
N ALA A 3 13.55 -12.81 -31.90
CA ALA A 3 14.18 -13.05 -30.59
C ALA A 3 15.64 -12.57 -30.51
N ALA A 4 16.15 -11.93 -31.58
CA ALA A 4 17.56 -11.59 -31.74
C ALA A 4 17.92 -10.13 -31.40
N PHE A 5 16.96 -9.27 -31.07
CA PHE A 5 17.23 -7.85 -30.75
C PHE A 5 17.20 -7.51 -29.25
N VAL A 6 16.84 -8.47 -28.39
CA VAL A 6 16.96 -8.35 -26.92
C VAL A 6 18.29 -8.91 -26.40
N PHE A 7 19.05 -9.61 -27.26
CA PHE A 7 20.38 -10.13 -26.95
C PHE A 7 21.41 -9.61 -27.96
N LEU A 8 22.13 -8.55 -27.60
CA LEU A 8 23.49 -8.32 -28.10
C LEU A 8 24.48 -8.34 -26.92
N PRO A 9 25.72 -8.83 -27.13
CA PRO A 9 26.42 -9.64 -26.16
C PRO A 9 27.40 -8.83 -25.32
N THR A 10 27.34 -8.98 -24.00
CA THR A 10 28.48 -8.78 -23.10
C THR A 10 29.45 -9.96 -23.22
N SER A 11 30.08 -10.13 -24.38
CA SER A 11 31.28 -10.97 -24.49
C SER A 11 32.08 -10.68 -25.76
N ARG A 12 33.05 -9.76 -25.64
CA ARG A 12 34.36 -9.76 -26.32
C ARG A 12 35.03 -8.44 -26.02
N PHE A 13 35.96 -8.43 -25.06
CA PHE A 13 37.20 -7.61 -25.06
C PHE A 13 37.95 -7.80 -23.74
N LEU A 14 38.48 -8.99 -23.48
CA LEU A 14 39.63 -9.18 -22.57
C LEU A 14 40.49 -10.33 -23.10
N GLN A 15 41.14 -10.08 -24.24
CA GLN A 15 42.39 -10.77 -24.60
C GLN A 15 43.37 -9.68 -25.06
N ARG A 16 44.14 -9.15 -24.10
CA ARG A 16 45.45 -8.59 -24.40
C ARG A 16 46.44 -9.15 -23.40
N ALA A 17 47.42 -9.86 -23.98
CA ALA A 17 48.55 -10.48 -23.33
C ALA A 17 49.35 -9.46 -22.52
N SER A 18 49.79 -9.89 -21.34
CA SER A 18 50.85 -9.26 -20.56
C SER A 18 52.18 -9.31 -21.33
N PRO A 19 52.95 -8.22 -21.45
CA PRO A 19 54.36 -8.30 -21.75
C PRO A 19 55.18 -8.38 -20.44
N PRO A 20 56.38 -8.98 -20.49
CA PRO A 20 57.13 -9.36 -19.30
C PRO A 20 57.88 -8.19 -18.68
N CYS A 21 58.08 -8.30 -17.38
CA CYS A 21 58.97 -7.48 -16.57
C CYS A 21 60.43 -7.61 -17.05
N PRO A 22 61.23 -6.53 -17.08
CA PRO A 22 62.66 -6.64 -16.95
C PRO A 22 63.12 -6.08 -15.59
N SER A 23 63.88 -6.91 -14.89
CA SER A 23 64.71 -6.55 -13.74
C SER A 23 65.88 -5.66 -14.16
N SER A 24 66.18 -4.62 -13.39
CA SER A 24 67.57 -4.22 -13.13
C SER A 24 67.68 -3.23 -11.96
N ASN A 25 68.52 -3.60 -11.00
CA ASN A 25 69.06 -2.79 -9.92
C ASN A 25 69.68 -1.47 -10.43
N LEU A 26 69.62 -0.40 -9.64
CA LEU A 26 70.78 0.44 -9.26
C LEU A 26 70.42 1.51 -8.21
N CYS A 27 70.98 1.27 -7.03
CA CYS A 27 71.48 2.15 -5.96
C CYS A 27 71.47 3.69 -6.15
N GLY A 28 71.13 4.43 -5.07
CA GLY A 28 71.99 5.53 -4.62
C GLY A 28 71.37 6.84 -4.11
N ARG A 29 71.33 6.98 -2.77
CA ARG A 29 71.57 8.19 -1.93
C ARG A 29 70.50 9.28 -1.70
N GLN A 30 70.00 9.25 -0.46
CA GLN A 30 70.00 10.30 0.58
C GLN A 30 69.52 11.73 0.24
N ARG A 31 68.47 12.17 0.96
CA ARG A 31 68.57 13.26 1.96
C ARG A 31 67.35 13.27 2.91
N SER A 32 67.67 13.41 4.19
CA SER A 32 66.79 13.54 5.34
C SER A 32 66.28 14.98 5.52
N ALA A 33 65.00 15.16 5.90
CA ALA A 33 64.54 16.04 6.98
C ALA A 33 63.01 16.16 6.99
N GLY A 34 62.40 16.17 8.18
CA GLY A 34 61.06 16.73 8.39
C GLY A 34 59.96 15.74 8.80
N ARG A 35 59.99 15.31 10.07
CA ARG A 35 58.83 14.71 10.76
C ARG A 35 57.71 15.74 10.89
N VAL A 36 56.50 15.40 10.42
CA VAL A 36 55.25 15.93 10.96
C VAL A 36 54.33 14.75 11.20
N SER A 37 54.04 14.46 12.47
CA SER A 37 53.14 13.40 12.90
C SER A 37 51.68 13.83 12.70
N ALA A 38 51.02 13.28 11.68
CA ALA A 38 49.56 13.30 11.60
C ALA A 38 49.03 12.02 12.24
N GLY A 39 48.34 12.17 13.39
CA GLY A 39 47.76 11.07 14.14
C GLY A 39 46.68 10.35 13.33
N THR A 40 46.94 9.10 12.98
CA THR A 40 45.93 8.15 12.54
C THR A 40 45.08 7.75 13.76
N ALA A 41 43.92 8.36 13.92
CA ALA A 41 42.89 7.90 14.83
C ALA A 41 42.28 6.59 14.28
N SER A 42 42.94 5.47 14.61
CA SER A 42 42.35 4.15 14.55
C SER A 42 41.16 4.10 15.51
N LEU A 43 39.94 4.20 15.00
CA LEU A 43 38.73 3.81 15.73
C LEU A 43 38.72 2.29 15.90
N ARG A 44 39.56 1.79 16.82
CA ARG A 44 39.28 0.52 17.49
C ARG A 44 38.08 0.79 18.39
N ALA A 45 36.94 0.23 18.04
CA ALA A 45 35.80 0.15 18.93
C ALA A 45 36.27 -0.52 20.23
N GLN A 46 36.29 0.25 21.31
CA GLN A 46 36.37 -0.31 22.64
C GLN A 46 35.10 -1.13 22.85
N GLU A 47 35.28 -2.44 23.06
CA GLU A 47 34.24 -3.31 23.61
C GLU A 47 33.90 -2.84 25.02
N GLY A 48 33.00 -1.86 25.10
CA GLY A 48 32.24 -1.59 26.30
C GLY A 48 31.18 -2.67 26.44
N THR A 49 31.38 -3.59 27.37
CA THR A 49 30.37 -4.52 27.86
C THR A 49 29.22 -3.74 28.50
N THR A 50 28.32 -3.20 27.68
CA THR A 50 27.01 -2.79 28.16
C THR A 50 26.18 -4.06 28.30
N ASN A 51 26.02 -4.49 29.54
CA ASN A 51 25.20 -5.64 29.94
C ASN A 51 23.72 -5.30 29.77
N THR A 52 23.32 -4.95 28.54
CA THR A 52 21.92 -4.77 28.15
C THR A 52 21.41 -6.16 27.79
N PRO A 53 20.39 -6.71 28.49
CA PRO A 53 19.85 -8.00 28.11
C PRO A 53 19.40 -7.95 26.64
N PRO A 54 19.63 -9.02 25.85
CA PRO A 54 19.26 -9.05 24.45
C PRO A 54 17.77 -8.70 24.31
N ARG A 55 17.48 -7.63 23.58
CA ARG A 55 16.12 -7.10 23.45
C ARG A 55 15.23 -8.14 22.76
N LYS A 56 14.06 -8.41 23.35
CA LYS A 56 13.12 -9.45 22.92
C LYS A 56 12.60 -9.22 21.50
N LEU A 57 12.81 -10.20 20.61
CA LEU A 57 12.28 -10.21 19.24
C LEU A 57 10.76 -10.39 19.20
N SER A 58 10.13 -10.04 18.07
CA SER A 58 8.70 -10.30 17.89
C SER A 58 8.41 -11.81 17.82
N PRO A 59 7.23 -12.28 18.27
CA PRO A 59 6.90 -13.70 18.23
C PRO A 59 7.00 -14.34 16.83
N VAL A 60 6.76 -13.56 15.77
CA VAL A 60 6.85 -14.04 14.39
C VAL A 60 8.28 -14.40 13.99
N GLU A 61 9.29 -13.76 14.57
CA GLU A 61 10.69 -14.13 14.31
C GLU A 61 11.00 -15.54 14.82
N GLY A 62 10.56 -15.85 16.05
CA GLY A 62 10.72 -17.19 16.61
C GLY A 62 9.91 -18.26 15.86
N ILE A 63 8.76 -17.91 15.28
CA ILE A 63 8.00 -18.82 14.41
C ILE A 63 8.81 -19.11 13.13
N LYS A 64 9.37 -18.08 12.48
CA LYS A 64 10.17 -18.27 11.26
C LYS A 64 11.40 -19.15 11.53
N GLU A 65 12.15 -18.84 12.58
CA GLU A 65 13.34 -19.59 12.99
C GLU A 65 13.04 -21.08 13.22
N ARG A 66 11.98 -21.40 13.98
CA ARG A 66 11.62 -22.79 14.28
C ARG A 66 10.80 -23.48 13.20
N SER A 67 10.44 -22.78 12.11
CA SER A 67 9.59 -23.33 11.07
C SER A 67 10.29 -24.31 10.14
N ASN A 68 11.62 -24.47 10.26
CA ASN A 68 12.42 -25.24 9.31
C ASN A 68 12.17 -24.79 7.85
N GLN A 69 12.42 -23.50 7.61
CA GLN A 69 12.19 -22.87 6.30
C GLN A 69 10.72 -23.00 5.86
N LEU A 70 9.81 -22.55 6.72
CA LEU A 70 8.37 -22.44 6.45
C LEU A 70 7.60 -23.78 6.36
N ARG A 71 8.12 -24.87 6.92
CA ARG A 71 7.46 -26.19 6.91
C ARG A 71 6.59 -26.44 8.13
N TYR A 72 7.15 -26.30 9.33
CA TYR A 72 6.54 -26.73 10.59
C TYR A 72 5.95 -25.55 11.39
N PRO A 73 4.77 -25.65 12.02
CA PRO A 73 3.89 -26.84 12.09
C PRO A 73 2.90 -26.95 10.92
N LEU A 74 3.03 -26.10 9.90
CA LEU A 74 2.03 -26.00 8.83
C LEU A 74 1.76 -27.34 8.11
N ILE A 75 2.80 -28.04 7.65
CA ILE A 75 2.63 -29.27 6.88
C ILE A 75 1.88 -30.35 7.68
N ASP A 76 2.18 -30.47 8.97
CA ASP A 76 1.51 -31.42 9.85
C ASP A 76 0.04 -31.03 10.07
N GLU A 77 -0.22 -29.74 10.32
CA GLU A 77 -1.58 -29.24 10.54
C GLU A 77 -2.45 -29.27 9.28
N LEU A 78 -1.87 -29.23 8.08
CA LEU A 78 -2.61 -29.41 6.83
C LEU A 78 -3.14 -30.84 6.65
N ARG A 79 -2.60 -31.83 7.37
CA ARG A 79 -2.99 -33.25 7.27
C ARG A 79 -4.04 -33.67 8.29
N ASN A 80 -4.30 -32.88 9.33
CA ASN A 80 -5.28 -33.21 10.35
C ASN A 80 -6.71 -32.79 9.93
N ASP A 81 -7.71 -33.34 10.64
CA ASP A 81 -9.13 -33.15 10.33
C ASP A 81 -9.73 -31.83 10.87
N GLU A 82 -8.92 -30.99 11.53
CA GLU A 82 -9.40 -29.68 12.00
C GLU A 82 -9.80 -28.80 10.81
N ILE A 83 -10.81 -27.94 10.99
CA ILE A 83 -11.24 -27.00 9.94
C ILE A 83 -10.38 -25.72 9.87
N PHE A 84 -9.41 -25.59 10.80
CA PHE A 84 -8.52 -24.45 10.94
C PHE A 84 -7.06 -24.91 11.10
N VAL A 85 -6.16 -23.92 11.12
CA VAL A 85 -4.76 -24.05 11.53
C VAL A 85 -4.48 -23.11 12.71
N SER A 86 -3.49 -23.48 13.51
CA SER A 86 -3.00 -22.75 14.68
C SER A 86 -2.49 -21.36 14.33
N GLY A 87 -2.23 -20.55 15.35
CA GLY A 87 -1.66 -19.22 15.16
C GLY A 87 -0.30 -19.24 14.46
N ASP A 88 0.54 -20.22 14.76
CA ASP A 88 1.90 -20.37 14.23
C ASP A 88 1.88 -20.86 12.79
N ALA A 89 1.14 -21.96 12.51
CA ALA A 89 0.88 -22.42 11.15
C ALA A 89 0.23 -21.32 10.31
N GLY A 90 -0.71 -20.55 10.87
CA GLY A 90 -1.34 -19.40 10.23
C GLY A 90 -0.38 -18.25 9.89
N GLN A 91 0.77 -18.09 10.57
CA GLN A 91 1.81 -17.15 10.13
C GLN A 91 2.60 -17.69 8.95
N ILE A 92 2.95 -18.97 8.97
CA ILE A 92 3.71 -19.67 7.92
C ILE A 92 2.88 -19.78 6.64
N LEU A 93 1.58 -20.07 6.77
CA LEU A 93 0.60 -20.13 5.70
C LEU A 93 0.63 -18.87 4.81
N LYS A 94 0.92 -17.70 5.41
CA LYS A 94 1.04 -16.44 4.66
C LYS A 94 2.20 -16.47 3.67
N PHE A 95 3.29 -17.18 3.93
CA PHE A 95 4.40 -17.28 2.97
C PHE A 95 4.01 -18.14 1.75
N HIS A 96 3.08 -19.08 1.94
CA HIS A 96 2.44 -19.87 0.88
C HIS A 96 1.30 -19.11 0.17
N GLY A 97 1.13 -17.81 0.47
CA GLY A 97 0.15 -16.95 -0.20
C GLY A 97 -1.28 -17.12 0.28
N THR A 98 -1.52 -17.78 1.41
CA THR A 98 -2.86 -18.01 1.97
C THR A 98 -3.06 -17.36 3.35
N TYR A 99 -4.29 -16.95 3.63
CA TYR A 99 -4.72 -16.45 4.93
C TYR A 99 -5.94 -17.24 5.40
N GLN A 100 -5.85 -17.76 6.62
CA GLN A 100 -7.04 -18.16 7.37
C GLN A 100 -7.90 -16.92 7.68
N GLN A 101 -9.17 -17.03 7.37
CA GLN A 101 -10.22 -16.05 7.59
C GLN A 101 -11.41 -16.74 8.24
N ASP A 102 -12.36 -15.93 8.67
CA ASP A 102 -13.66 -16.39 9.09
C ASP A 102 -14.71 -15.36 8.67
N ASP A 103 -15.91 -15.81 8.39
CA ASP A 103 -17.01 -14.92 8.01
C ASP A 103 -17.51 -14.15 9.24
N ARG A 104 -17.23 -12.86 9.27
CA ARG A 104 -17.59 -11.99 10.39
C ARG A 104 -19.07 -11.65 10.45
N ASP A 105 -19.81 -11.79 9.36
CA ASP A 105 -21.26 -11.61 9.35
C ASP A 105 -21.97 -12.80 10.00
N GLN A 106 -21.33 -13.97 10.02
CA GLN A 106 -21.86 -15.22 10.60
C GLN A 106 -21.28 -15.55 11.98
N ARG A 107 -20.62 -14.59 12.65
CA ARG A 107 -20.05 -14.80 13.98
C ARG A 107 -21.13 -14.77 15.06
N THR A 108 -21.38 -15.93 15.66
CA THR A 108 -22.17 -16.03 16.89
C THR A 108 -21.24 -16.22 18.10
N LYS A 109 -21.50 -15.50 19.20
CA LYS A 109 -20.69 -15.64 20.43
C LYS A 109 -20.89 -17.04 21.03
N GLY A 110 -19.80 -17.77 21.26
CA GLY A 110 -19.83 -19.11 21.86
C GLY A 110 -19.85 -20.25 20.84
N GLU A 111 -20.07 -19.96 19.55
CA GLU A 111 -20.00 -20.94 18.48
C GLU A 111 -18.60 -21.00 17.85
N GLN A 112 -18.26 -22.13 17.25
CA GLN A 112 -17.05 -22.27 16.47
C GLN A 112 -17.11 -21.35 15.25
N LYS A 113 -16.00 -20.66 14.97
CA LYS A 113 -15.91 -19.79 13.79
C LYS A 113 -16.02 -20.61 12.51
N LYS A 114 -16.73 -20.07 11.53
CA LYS A 114 -16.80 -20.60 10.17
C LYS A 114 -15.52 -20.22 9.41
N TYR A 115 -14.49 -21.04 9.61
CA TYR A 115 -13.18 -20.85 9.01
C TYR A 115 -13.21 -21.08 7.50
N GLN A 116 -12.46 -20.25 6.79
CA GLN A 116 -12.22 -20.34 5.36
C GLN A 116 -10.85 -19.73 5.06
N PHE A 117 -10.38 -19.88 3.83
CA PHE A 117 -9.06 -19.46 3.41
C PHE A 117 -9.16 -18.57 2.18
N MET A 118 -8.43 -17.47 2.23
CA MET A 118 -8.15 -16.68 1.03
C MET A 118 -6.80 -17.03 0.49
N LEU A 119 -6.73 -17.21 -0.82
CA LEU A 119 -5.50 -17.39 -1.58
C LEU A 119 -5.23 -16.12 -2.35
N ARG A 120 -3.95 -15.74 -2.46
CA ARG A 120 -3.50 -14.68 -3.34
C ARG A 120 -2.43 -15.22 -4.27
N LEU A 121 -2.54 -14.91 -5.55
CA LEU A 121 -1.56 -15.34 -6.54
C LEU A 121 -0.31 -14.44 -6.55
N LYS A 122 0.80 -15.00 -7.03
CA LYS A 122 1.95 -14.27 -7.54
C LYS A 122 1.78 -14.19 -9.06
N MET A 123 1.74 -12.97 -9.58
CA MET A 123 1.48 -12.65 -10.99
C MET A 123 2.38 -11.48 -11.41
N PRO A 124 3.68 -11.73 -11.63
CA PRO A 124 4.62 -10.67 -11.98
C PRO A 124 4.15 -9.88 -13.21
N ALA A 125 4.33 -8.56 -13.19
CA ALA A 125 3.81 -7.64 -14.22
C ALA A 125 2.28 -7.64 -14.39
N GLY A 126 1.52 -8.37 -13.56
CA GLY A 126 0.07 -8.48 -13.64
C GLY A 126 -0.46 -9.39 -14.73
N GLU A 127 0.42 -10.01 -15.51
CA GLU A 127 0.05 -10.83 -16.66
C GLU A 127 -0.56 -12.16 -16.22
N LEU A 128 -1.59 -12.61 -16.92
CA LEU A 128 -2.05 -14.00 -16.90
C LEU A 128 -2.49 -14.49 -18.30
N PRO A 129 -2.22 -15.76 -18.65
CA PRO A 129 -2.82 -16.39 -19.82
C PRO A 129 -4.33 -16.62 -19.65
N ALA A 130 -5.07 -16.55 -20.76
CA ALA A 130 -6.51 -16.86 -20.79
C ALA A 130 -6.83 -18.26 -20.25
N SER A 131 -6.01 -19.26 -20.61
CA SER A 131 -6.16 -20.64 -20.12
C SER A 131 -6.05 -20.74 -18.60
N PHE A 132 -5.14 -19.97 -17.99
CA PHE A 132 -5.00 -19.93 -16.53
C PHE A 132 -6.15 -19.17 -15.88
N TYR A 133 -6.69 -18.13 -16.52
CA TYR A 133 -7.92 -17.47 -16.05
C TYR A 133 -9.10 -18.45 -15.95
N ARG A 134 -9.30 -19.35 -16.94
CA ARG A 134 -10.35 -20.39 -16.88
C ARG A 134 -10.21 -21.25 -15.63
N VAL A 135 -9.00 -21.68 -15.31
CA VAL A 135 -8.73 -22.47 -14.09
C VAL A 135 -9.10 -21.68 -12.84
N LEU A 136 -8.75 -20.40 -12.76
CA LEU A 136 -9.11 -19.56 -11.61
C LEU A 136 -10.62 -19.33 -11.50
N ASP A 137 -11.29 -19.12 -12.62
CA ASP A 137 -12.74 -18.96 -12.70
C ASP A 137 -13.47 -20.22 -12.21
N ASP A 138 -13.04 -21.40 -12.66
CA ASP A 138 -13.56 -22.71 -12.25
C ASP A 138 -13.31 -22.96 -10.75
N LEU A 139 -12.08 -22.74 -10.27
CA LEU A 139 -11.74 -22.91 -8.85
C LEU A 139 -12.54 -21.96 -7.96
N SER A 140 -12.76 -20.71 -8.40
CA SER A 140 -13.56 -19.75 -7.64
C SER A 140 -15.01 -20.17 -7.52
N GLU A 141 -15.56 -20.85 -8.52
CA GLU A 141 -16.95 -21.36 -8.55
C GLU A 141 -17.11 -22.63 -7.71
N GLN A 142 -16.18 -23.59 -7.87
CA GLN A 142 -16.30 -24.90 -7.25
C GLN A 142 -15.88 -24.91 -5.78
N TYR A 143 -14.83 -24.16 -5.43
CA TYR A 143 -14.20 -24.23 -4.12
C TYR A 143 -14.16 -22.88 -3.40
N GLY A 144 -14.39 -21.77 -4.10
CA GLY A 144 -14.40 -20.43 -3.53
C GLY A 144 -15.80 -19.94 -3.19
N ASN A 145 -16.00 -18.63 -3.26
CA ASN A 145 -17.28 -17.97 -3.07
C ASN A 145 -17.90 -17.44 -4.38
N SER A 146 -17.62 -18.11 -5.50
CA SER A 146 -18.04 -17.75 -6.86
C SER A 146 -17.53 -16.39 -7.34
N THR A 147 -16.48 -15.84 -6.72
CA THR A 147 -15.88 -14.55 -7.11
C THR A 147 -14.37 -14.61 -7.21
N LEU A 148 -13.83 -13.81 -8.13
CA LEU A 148 -12.42 -13.44 -8.16
C LEU A 148 -12.28 -11.98 -7.73
N ARG A 149 -11.16 -11.67 -7.07
CA ARG A 149 -10.87 -10.30 -6.61
C ARG A 149 -9.54 -9.81 -7.17
N ALA A 150 -9.60 -8.98 -8.19
CA ALA A 150 -8.49 -8.17 -8.71
C ALA A 150 -7.96 -7.25 -7.62
N THR A 151 -6.65 -7.11 -7.45
CA THR A 151 -6.06 -6.37 -6.32
C THR A 151 -5.27 -5.14 -6.73
N THR A 152 -4.98 -4.27 -5.76
CA THR A 152 -4.11 -3.10 -5.91
C THR A 152 -2.64 -3.42 -6.22
N ARG A 153 -2.29 -4.70 -6.34
CA ARG A 153 -0.95 -5.16 -6.69
C ARG A 153 -0.96 -6.13 -7.88
N SER A 154 -1.88 -5.93 -8.82
CA SER A 154 -1.90 -6.65 -10.09
C SER A 154 -1.93 -8.17 -9.92
N THR A 155 -2.80 -8.68 -9.03
CA THR A 155 -3.01 -10.12 -8.82
C THR A 155 -4.45 -10.40 -8.44
N PHE A 156 -4.88 -11.66 -8.53
CA PHE A 156 -6.17 -12.13 -8.04
C PHE A 156 -6.10 -12.68 -6.60
N GLN A 157 -7.24 -12.60 -5.93
CA GLN A 157 -7.54 -13.39 -4.73
C GLN A 157 -8.78 -14.26 -4.96
N ILE A 158 -8.73 -15.47 -4.42
CA ILE A 158 -9.88 -16.38 -4.27
C ILE A 158 -10.21 -16.41 -2.78
N HIS A 159 -11.47 -16.21 -2.42
CA HIS A 159 -11.97 -16.28 -1.04
C HIS A 159 -12.95 -17.46 -0.92
N GLY A 160 -13.23 -17.94 0.28
CA GLY A 160 -14.23 -19.01 0.49
C GLY A 160 -13.67 -20.42 0.57
N VAL A 161 -12.36 -20.63 0.36
CA VAL A 161 -11.83 -22.00 0.25
C VAL A 161 -11.77 -22.66 1.62
N LEU A 162 -12.40 -23.83 1.77
CA LEU A 162 -12.34 -24.62 3.00
C LEU A 162 -10.99 -25.35 3.13
N LYS A 163 -10.54 -25.64 4.36
CA LYS A 163 -9.25 -26.30 4.60
C LYS A 163 -9.13 -27.63 3.85
N GLY A 164 -10.18 -28.46 3.87
CA GLY A 164 -10.20 -29.76 3.19
C GLY A 164 -9.98 -29.67 1.67
N ASN A 165 -10.32 -28.52 1.05
CA ASN A 165 -10.11 -28.28 -0.37
C ASN A 165 -8.82 -27.49 -0.66
N LEU A 166 -8.16 -26.95 0.37
CA LEU A 166 -7.06 -25.99 0.20
C LEU A 166 -5.88 -26.61 -0.56
N LYS A 167 -5.51 -27.85 -0.24
CA LYS A 167 -4.44 -28.57 -0.96
C LYS A 167 -4.78 -28.77 -2.43
N HIS A 168 -6.00 -29.23 -2.73
CA HIS A 168 -6.45 -29.42 -4.10
C HIS A 168 -6.42 -28.12 -4.91
N VAL A 169 -6.93 -27.02 -4.35
CA VAL A 169 -6.94 -25.71 -5.02
C VAL A 169 -5.52 -25.20 -5.27
N MET A 170 -4.63 -25.29 -4.28
CA MET A 170 -3.22 -24.90 -4.39
C MET A 170 -2.48 -25.74 -5.45
N ALA A 171 -2.63 -27.06 -5.40
CA ALA A 171 -2.03 -27.98 -6.36
C ALA A 171 -2.51 -27.70 -7.79
N THR A 172 -3.82 -27.46 -7.97
CA THR A 172 -4.39 -27.15 -9.29
C THR A 172 -3.83 -25.85 -9.86
N ILE A 173 -3.71 -24.80 -9.03
CA ILE A 173 -3.07 -23.54 -9.42
C ILE A 173 -1.62 -23.78 -9.88
N MET A 174 -0.84 -24.53 -9.09
CA MET A 174 0.56 -24.81 -9.39
C MET A 174 0.71 -25.65 -10.66
N ASN A 175 -0.08 -26.71 -10.81
CA ASN A 175 -0.05 -27.60 -11.97
C ASN A 175 -0.51 -26.91 -13.27
N ALA A 176 -1.33 -25.86 -13.17
CA ALA A 176 -1.72 -25.01 -14.30
C ALA A 176 -0.68 -23.93 -14.64
N GLY A 177 0.48 -23.91 -13.98
CA GLY A 177 1.56 -22.94 -14.23
C GLY A 177 1.39 -21.62 -13.48
N GLY A 178 0.55 -21.56 -12.44
CA GLY A 178 0.45 -20.44 -11.52
C GLY A 178 1.30 -20.62 -10.26
N SER A 179 1.32 -19.60 -9.40
CA SER A 179 1.93 -19.72 -8.06
C SER A 179 1.26 -18.78 -7.06
N THR A 180 1.39 -19.11 -5.78
CA THR A 180 1.04 -18.25 -4.64
C THR A 180 2.26 -17.92 -3.76
N ALA A 181 3.44 -18.45 -4.12
CA ALA A 181 4.68 -18.30 -3.37
C ALA A 181 4.99 -16.83 -3.09
N GLY A 182 5.16 -16.46 -1.82
CA GLY A 182 5.50 -15.09 -1.44
C GLY A 182 4.46 -14.02 -1.77
N ALA A 183 3.25 -14.40 -2.21
CA ALA A 183 2.16 -13.44 -2.43
C ALA A 183 1.77 -12.70 -1.13
N CYS A 184 2.01 -13.37 0.01
CA CYS A 184 1.82 -12.85 1.35
C CYS A 184 3.10 -13.02 2.19
N GLY A 185 3.07 -13.07 3.53
CA GLY A 185 4.28 -13.26 4.35
C GLY A 185 5.22 -12.04 4.48
N ASP A 186 6.36 -12.26 5.15
CA ASP A 186 7.45 -11.28 5.36
C ASP A 186 8.57 -11.51 4.32
N ILE A 187 8.21 -11.28 3.06
CA ILE A 187 9.00 -11.56 1.87
C ILE A 187 8.63 -10.54 0.76
N ASN A 188 9.35 -10.54 -0.36
CA ASN A 188 8.98 -9.74 -1.53
C ASN A 188 7.60 -10.16 -2.04
N ARG A 189 6.73 -9.16 -2.24
CA ARG A 189 5.37 -9.35 -2.78
C ARG A 189 5.40 -9.32 -4.30
N ASN A 190 4.22 -9.47 -4.90
CA ASN A 190 4.06 -9.31 -6.35
C ASN A 190 4.73 -8.01 -6.85
N VAL A 191 5.60 -8.13 -7.85
CA VAL A 191 6.28 -6.99 -8.48
C VAL A 191 5.37 -6.45 -9.58
N ILE A 192 4.94 -5.22 -9.41
CA ILE A 192 4.01 -4.56 -10.34
C ILE A 192 4.76 -3.71 -11.36
N THR A 193 4.15 -3.51 -12.51
CA THR A 193 4.64 -2.56 -13.51
C THR A 193 3.48 -1.81 -14.17
N THR A 194 3.80 -0.82 -15.01
CA THR A 194 2.78 -0.17 -15.82
C THR A 194 2.04 -1.22 -16.66
N PRO A 195 0.70 -1.27 -16.60
CA PRO A 195 -0.05 -2.38 -17.16
C PRO A 195 -0.22 -2.29 -18.68
N ALA A 196 0.09 -1.16 -19.33
CA ALA A 196 -0.14 -0.97 -20.76
C ALA A 196 0.74 -1.91 -21.61
N PRO A 197 0.16 -2.77 -22.47
CA PRO A 197 0.89 -3.78 -23.25
C PRO A 197 1.53 -3.20 -24.51
N TYR A 198 1.99 -1.95 -24.49
CA TYR A 198 2.66 -1.36 -25.65
C TYR A 198 3.89 -2.19 -26.02
N GLN A 199 4.08 -2.38 -27.33
CA GLN A 199 5.19 -3.13 -27.90
C GLN A 199 6.44 -2.28 -28.09
N SER A 200 6.43 -1.02 -27.63
CA SER A 200 7.61 -0.17 -27.63
C SER A 200 8.65 -0.68 -26.62
N PRO A 201 9.97 -0.56 -26.92
CA PRO A 201 11.01 -1.13 -26.09
C PRO A 201 10.96 -0.74 -24.60
N PRO A 202 10.62 0.52 -24.20
CA PRO A 202 10.53 0.88 -22.79
C PRO A 202 9.48 0.05 -22.02
N TYR A 203 8.31 -0.18 -22.61
CA TYR A 203 7.21 -0.92 -21.97
C TYR A 203 7.48 -2.43 -21.93
N GLN A 204 8.16 -2.97 -22.95
CA GLN A 204 8.63 -4.37 -22.91
C GLN A 204 9.70 -4.57 -21.83
N HIS A 205 10.64 -3.62 -21.70
CA HIS A 205 11.73 -3.71 -20.73
C HIS A 205 11.25 -3.63 -19.28
N VAL A 206 10.32 -2.73 -18.94
CA VAL A 206 9.77 -2.65 -17.57
C VAL A 206 9.06 -3.94 -17.16
N ARG A 207 8.38 -4.62 -18.09
CA ARG A 207 7.76 -5.94 -17.86
C ARG A 207 8.79 -7.02 -17.61
N PHE A 208 9.81 -7.07 -18.47
CA PHE A 208 10.92 -8.00 -18.32
C PHE A 208 11.60 -7.82 -16.96
N ILE A 209 11.93 -6.58 -16.57
CA ILE A 209 12.53 -6.27 -15.27
C ILE A 209 11.61 -6.64 -14.11
N ALA A 210 10.30 -6.40 -14.22
CA ALA A 210 9.35 -6.82 -13.19
C ALA A 210 9.32 -8.36 -13.00
N LYS A 211 9.36 -9.13 -14.09
CA LYS A 211 9.46 -10.60 -14.06
C LYS A 211 10.79 -11.07 -13.46
N MET A 212 11.91 -10.50 -13.92
CA MET A 212 13.24 -10.80 -13.39
C MET A 212 13.34 -10.53 -11.90
N LEU A 213 12.89 -9.36 -11.42
CA LEU A 213 12.89 -9.04 -9.99
C LEU A 213 12.00 -9.99 -9.18
N ALA A 214 10.83 -10.36 -9.72
CA ALA A 214 9.96 -11.30 -9.03
C ALA A 214 10.62 -12.68 -8.84
N GLU A 215 11.44 -13.11 -9.80
CA GLU A 215 12.12 -14.39 -9.73
C GLU A 215 13.45 -14.34 -8.98
N VAL A 216 14.30 -13.33 -9.17
CA VAL A 216 15.52 -13.15 -8.37
C VAL A 216 15.19 -13.18 -6.88
N PHE A 217 14.11 -12.51 -6.47
CA PHE A 217 13.63 -12.44 -5.09
C PHE A 217 12.51 -13.43 -4.76
N ALA A 218 12.36 -14.52 -5.52
CA ALA A 218 11.48 -15.62 -5.14
C ALA A 218 12.10 -16.40 -3.96
N PRO A 219 11.29 -16.93 -3.01
CA PRO A 219 11.80 -17.90 -2.04
C PRO A 219 12.36 -19.12 -2.79
N GLN A 220 13.46 -19.66 -2.29
CA GLN A 220 14.12 -20.85 -2.83
C GLN A 220 13.79 -22.12 -2.06
N THR A 221 13.09 -22.01 -0.93
CA THR A 221 12.68 -23.17 -0.15
C THR A 221 11.73 -24.11 -0.90
N GLY A 222 11.90 -25.42 -0.67
CA GLY A 222 11.02 -26.48 -1.17
C GLY A 222 9.64 -26.56 -0.49
N ALA A 223 9.43 -25.83 0.60
CA ALA A 223 8.26 -25.97 1.48
C ALA A 223 6.90 -25.88 0.76
N LEU A 224 6.78 -25.07 -0.30
CA LEU A 224 5.54 -24.98 -1.09
C LEU A 224 5.24 -26.30 -1.82
N CYS A 225 6.22 -26.90 -2.50
CA CYS A 225 5.98 -28.18 -3.19
C CYS A 225 5.74 -29.29 -2.17
N GLU A 226 6.46 -29.31 -1.05
CA GLU A 226 6.25 -30.28 0.03
C GLU A 226 4.85 -30.19 0.65
N ALA A 227 4.35 -28.97 0.88
CA ALA A 227 3.03 -28.78 1.49
C ALA A 227 1.87 -29.08 0.54
N TRP A 228 2.00 -28.73 -0.74
CA TRP A 228 0.85 -28.69 -1.67
C TRP A 228 0.92 -29.72 -2.79
N LEU A 229 2.10 -30.27 -3.07
CA LEU A 229 2.35 -31.28 -4.11
C LEU A 229 3.08 -32.52 -3.56
N ASP A 230 3.09 -32.72 -2.24
CA ASP A 230 3.76 -33.85 -1.58
C ASP A 230 5.25 -34.00 -1.94
N GLY A 231 5.90 -32.87 -2.23
CA GLY A 231 7.32 -32.80 -2.61
C GLY A 231 7.58 -33.01 -4.11
N GLU A 232 6.55 -33.30 -4.89
CA GLU A 232 6.64 -33.43 -6.33
C GLU A 232 6.76 -32.06 -7.02
N LYS A 233 7.31 -32.06 -8.23
CA LYS A 233 7.35 -30.86 -9.09
C LYS A 233 5.97 -30.62 -9.69
N ALA A 234 5.59 -29.35 -9.83
CA ALA A 234 4.38 -28.98 -10.56
C ALA A 234 4.44 -29.50 -12.01
N ALA A 235 3.28 -29.91 -12.53
CA ALA A 235 3.14 -30.41 -13.90
C ALA A 235 3.50 -29.38 -14.97
N SER A 236 3.41 -28.09 -14.64
CA SER A 236 3.76 -26.97 -15.52
C SER A 236 4.74 -26.04 -14.82
N ILE A 237 5.68 -25.47 -15.58
CA ILE A 237 6.46 -24.32 -15.13
C ILE A 237 5.58 -23.08 -15.04
N GLU A 238 5.91 -22.16 -14.13
CA GLU A 238 5.19 -20.91 -14.02
C GLU A 238 5.23 -20.12 -15.34
N TYR A 239 4.07 -19.65 -15.81
CA TYR A 239 3.94 -19.15 -17.18
C TYR A 239 4.89 -17.98 -17.52
N TRP A 240 5.21 -17.10 -16.55
CA TRP A 240 6.11 -15.97 -16.76
C TRP A 240 7.59 -16.38 -16.85
N LYS A 241 7.95 -17.57 -16.34
CA LYS A 241 9.33 -18.08 -16.44
C LYS A 241 9.72 -18.43 -17.87
N ARG A 242 8.74 -18.57 -18.77
CA ARG A 242 8.95 -18.80 -20.21
C ARG A 242 9.58 -17.60 -20.92
N ASP A 243 9.45 -16.41 -20.33
CA ASP A 243 9.87 -15.15 -20.94
C ASP A 243 11.22 -14.64 -20.40
N ILE A 244 11.87 -15.41 -19.51
CA ILE A 244 13.12 -15.01 -18.85
C ILE A 244 14.11 -16.16 -18.84
N ASP A 245 15.39 -15.82 -18.88
CA ASP A 245 16.48 -16.79 -18.72
C ASP A 245 16.64 -17.14 -17.24
N MET A 246 16.29 -18.38 -16.88
CA MET A 246 16.37 -18.84 -15.49
C MET A 246 17.81 -19.10 -15.02
N ASP A 247 18.75 -19.35 -15.94
CA ASP A 247 20.18 -19.46 -15.61
C ASP A 247 20.76 -18.08 -15.28
N GLU A 248 20.33 -17.03 -16.00
CA GLU A 248 20.60 -15.63 -15.65
C GLU A 248 20.04 -15.28 -14.27
N VAL A 249 18.77 -15.59 -14.01
CA VAL A 249 18.14 -15.37 -12.70
C VAL A 249 18.94 -16.05 -11.59
N LYS A 250 19.32 -17.32 -11.79
CA LYS A 250 20.11 -18.08 -10.81
C LYS A 250 21.46 -17.41 -10.57
N ARG A 251 22.17 -17.04 -11.64
CA ARG A 251 23.47 -16.38 -11.55
C ARG A 251 23.37 -15.05 -10.81
N ILE A 252 22.37 -14.22 -11.11
CA ILE A 252 22.13 -12.95 -10.40
C ILE A 252 21.83 -13.19 -8.92
N ARG A 253 20.94 -14.14 -8.61
CA ARG A 253 20.50 -14.42 -7.24
C ARG A 253 21.65 -14.93 -6.37
N GLU A 254 22.44 -15.85 -6.91
CA GLU A 254 23.53 -16.53 -6.19
C GLU A 254 24.84 -15.75 -6.23
N HIS A 255 24.99 -14.76 -7.12
CA HIS A 255 26.19 -13.94 -7.19
C HIS A 255 26.45 -13.24 -5.85
N ASP A 256 27.51 -13.67 -5.18
CA ASP A 256 28.03 -13.05 -3.98
C ASP A 256 29.11 -12.05 -4.35
N ASN A 257 28.89 -10.79 -3.98
CA ASN A 257 29.84 -9.72 -4.19
C ASN A 257 30.82 -9.54 -3.00
N GLY A 258 30.75 -10.42 -2.00
CA GLY A 258 31.59 -10.40 -0.80
C GLY A 258 31.19 -9.33 0.22
N ARG A 259 30.04 -8.67 0.05
CA ARG A 259 29.54 -7.60 0.93
C ARG A 259 28.30 -8.00 1.74
N GLY A 260 28.01 -9.30 1.84
CA GLY A 260 26.93 -9.82 2.69
C GLY A 260 25.53 -9.67 2.10
N GLN A 261 25.39 -9.45 0.80
CA GLN A 261 24.07 -9.42 0.15
C GLN A 261 23.38 -10.80 0.18
N VAL A 262 24.17 -11.87 0.10
CA VAL A 262 23.68 -13.25 0.02
C VAL A 262 24.35 -14.13 1.07
N PHE A 263 23.64 -15.18 1.49
CA PHE A 263 24.12 -16.24 2.35
C PHE A 263 24.47 -17.46 1.49
N SER A 264 25.71 -17.49 1.00
CA SER A 264 26.22 -18.56 0.15
C SER A 264 26.02 -19.95 0.79
N GLY A 265 25.47 -20.90 0.02
CA GLY A 265 25.25 -22.28 0.45
C GLY A 265 24.02 -22.52 1.36
N LYS A 266 23.22 -21.50 1.68
CA LYS A 266 21.96 -21.66 2.42
C LYS A 266 20.79 -21.95 1.47
N GLU A 267 19.77 -22.67 1.96
CA GLU A 267 18.51 -22.93 1.21
C GLU A 267 17.87 -21.62 0.73
N GLU A 268 17.91 -20.58 1.58
CA GLU A 268 17.45 -19.24 1.24
C GLU A 268 18.63 -18.26 1.11
N PRO A 269 19.22 -18.08 -0.07
CA PRO A 269 20.44 -17.29 -0.24
C PRO A 269 20.23 -15.80 -0.01
N ILE A 270 19.04 -15.24 -0.33
CA ILE A 270 18.76 -13.81 -0.06
C ILE A 270 18.15 -13.63 1.32
N TYR A 271 17.23 -14.51 1.70
CA TYR A 271 16.35 -14.32 2.85
C TYR A 271 16.93 -14.86 4.16
N GLY A 272 17.79 -15.87 4.10
CA GLY A 272 18.26 -16.58 5.28
C GLY A 272 17.11 -17.24 6.05
N GLU A 273 17.39 -17.65 7.29
CA GLU A 273 16.46 -18.43 8.12
C GLU A 273 15.24 -17.64 8.61
N THR A 274 15.36 -16.32 8.72
CA THR A 274 14.30 -15.46 9.27
C THR A 274 13.66 -14.55 8.23
N TYR A 275 13.96 -14.71 6.94
CA TYR A 275 13.40 -13.90 5.87
C TYR A 275 13.51 -12.39 6.16
N LEU A 276 12.62 -11.56 5.61
CA LEU A 276 12.61 -10.13 5.90
C LEU A 276 11.90 -9.83 7.22
N PRO A 277 12.14 -8.65 7.83
CA PRO A 277 11.38 -8.20 9.00
C PRO A 277 9.89 -8.01 8.72
N ARG A 278 9.53 -7.70 7.48
CA ARG A 278 8.15 -7.49 7.04
C ARG A 278 8.02 -7.63 5.53
N LYS A 279 6.77 -7.62 5.03
CA LYS A 279 6.44 -7.53 3.59
C LYS A 279 7.28 -6.47 2.88
N PHE A 280 7.73 -6.79 1.67
CA PHE A 280 8.53 -5.90 0.83
C PHE A 280 7.87 -5.75 -0.54
N LYS A 281 7.82 -4.54 -1.10
CA LYS A 281 7.04 -4.21 -2.30
C LYS A 281 7.90 -3.47 -3.30
N MET A 282 7.88 -3.94 -4.54
CA MET A 282 8.57 -3.30 -5.66
C MET A 282 7.57 -2.86 -6.74
N ALA A 283 7.89 -1.79 -7.45
CA ALA A 283 7.20 -1.33 -8.65
C ALA A 283 8.21 -0.85 -9.70
N VAL A 284 7.93 -1.13 -10.97
CA VAL A 284 8.78 -0.76 -12.11
C VAL A 284 7.95 0.04 -13.12
N THR A 285 8.45 1.15 -13.65
CA THR A 285 7.69 1.96 -14.61
C THR A 285 8.60 2.67 -15.61
N VAL A 286 7.98 3.30 -16.61
CA VAL A 286 8.63 4.22 -17.56
C VAL A 286 8.53 5.67 -17.05
N PRO A 287 9.38 6.59 -17.52
CA PRO A 287 9.35 7.98 -17.09
C PRO A 287 7.97 8.61 -17.31
N GLY A 288 7.47 9.33 -16.30
CA GLY A 288 6.17 10.00 -16.34
C GLY A 288 4.96 9.12 -16.03
N ASP A 289 5.01 7.79 -16.19
CA ASP A 289 3.85 6.94 -15.91
C ASP A 289 3.79 6.51 -14.43
N ASN A 290 2.81 7.01 -13.69
CA ASN A 290 2.56 6.67 -12.29
C ASN A 290 1.31 5.79 -12.07
N SER A 291 0.90 5.00 -13.06
CA SER A 291 -0.17 3.98 -12.92
C SER A 291 0.10 2.97 -11.79
N VAL A 292 1.38 2.78 -11.42
CA VAL A 292 1.83 1.88 -10.35
C VAL A 292 1.82 2.48 -8.94
N ASP A 293 1.52 3.78 -8.80
CA ASP A 293 1.58 4.51 -7.53
C ASP A 293 2.96 4.33 -6.86
N ILE A 294 4.01 4.68 -7.61
CA ILE A 294 5.40 4.27 -7.40
C ILE A 294 5.91 4.62 -6.00
N PHE A 295 5.54 5.78 -5.49
CA PHE A 295 5.95 6.30 -4.19
C PHE A 295 5.44 5.50 -2.99
N THR A 296 4.51 4.56 -3.19
CA THR A 296 3.93 3.75 -2.11
C THR A 296 4.64 2.42 -1.87
N ASN A 297 5.67 2.13 -2.65
CA ASN A 297 6.43 0.88 -2.65
C ASN A 297 7.71 1.00 -1.82
N ASP A 298 8.21 -0.13 -1.30
CA ASP A 298 9.50 -0.12 -0.62
C ASP A 298 10.60 0.26 -1.63
N ILE A 299 10.52 -0.24 -2.87
CA ILE A 299 11.36 0.20 -4.00
C ILE A 299 10.48 0.62 -5.18
N GLY A 300 10.77 1.77 -5.77
CA GLY A 300 10.32 2.18 -7.09
C GLY A 300 11.47 2.22 -8.08
N ILE A 301 11.27 1.74 -9.30
CA ILE A 301 12.29 1.67 -10.35
C ILE A 301 11.74 2.35 -11.60
N VAL A 302 12.48 3.30 -12.16
CA VAL A 302 12.13 4.00 -13.40
C VAL A 302 13.16 3.65 -14.45
N VAL A 303 12.74 3.01 -15.53
CA VAL A 303 13.59 2.60 -16.65
C VAL A 303 13.89 3.81 -17.53
N LEU A 304 15.16 4.13 -17.73
CA LEU A 304 15.58 5.24 -18.58
C LEU A 304 16.19 4.71 -19.87
N MET A 305 15.59 5.10 -20.99
CA MET A 305 16.12 4.87 -22.34
C MET A 305 16.30 6.22 -23.03
N ASP A 306 17.21 6.30 -24.00
CA ASP A 306 17.33 7.45 -24.88
C ASP A 306 16.30 7.42 -26.02
N ASP A 307 16.33 8.43 -26.89
CA ASP A 307 15.40 8.56 -28.02
C ASP A 307 15.53 7.44 -29.06
N ASN A 308 16.65 6.70 -29.06
CA ASN A 308 16.89 5.53 -29.90
C ASN A 308 16.56 4.22 -29.17
N TYR A 309 15.89 4.31 -28.01
CA TYR A 309 15.55 3.17 -27.15
C TYR A 309 16.75 2.40 -26.60
N VAL A 310 17.93 3.01 -26.52
CA VAL A 310 19.09 2.41 -25.85
C VAL A 310 18.93 2.58 -24.34
N LEU A 311 19.01 1.46 -23.61
CA LEU A 311 18.92 1.44 -22.16
C LEU A 311 20.08 2.22 -21.53
N GLN A 312 19.75 3.33 -20.87
CA GLN A 312 20.71 4.17 -20.18
C GLN A 312 20.93 3.70 -18.74
N GLY A 313 19.89 3.20 -18.08
CA GLY A 313 19.94 2.70 -16.70
C GLY A 313 18.62 2.93 -15.96
N TYR A 314 18.70 3.07 -14.63
CA TYR A 314 17.51 3.10 -13.78
C TYR A 314 17.60 4.16 -12.70
N ASN A 315 16.53 4.91 -12.53
CA ASN A 315 16.29 5.75 -11.37
C ASN A 315 15.60 4.94 -10.27
N ILE A 316 16.08 5.04 -9.02
CA ILE A 316 15.62 4.24 -7.89
C ILE A 316 15.02 5.14 -6.81
N LEU A 317 13.83 4.78 -6.34
CA LEU A 317 13.12 5.36 -5.20
C LEU A 317 13.07 4.34 -4.06
N VAL A 318 13.18 4.77 -2.80
CA VAL A 318 13.15 3.88 -1.64
C VAL A 318 12.32 4.40 -0.47
N GLY A 319 11.72 3.49 0.30
CA GLY A 319 11.14 3.80 1.61
C GLY A 319 9.68 4.24 1.61
N GLY A 320 8.91 3.87 0.59
CA GLY A 320 7.47 4.12 0.55
C GLY A 320 6.64 3.13 1.38
N GLY A 321 5.47 3.57 1.85
CA GLY A 321 4.49 2.65 2.41
C GLY A 321 3.35 3.27 3.19
N MET A 322 2.15 2.70 3.00
CA MET A 322 0.90 3.28 3.49
C MET A 322 0.56 2.97 4.95
N GLY A 323 0.83 1.75 5.43
CA GLY A 323 0.25 1.28 6.69
C GLY A 323 0.60 2.14 7.91
N ARG A 324 -0.41 2.49 8.70
CA ARG A 324 -0.30 3.16 10.01
C ARG A 324 -1.30 2.56 10.99
N THR A 325 -1.24 3.01 12.24
CA THR A 325 -2.19 2.65 13.30
C THR A 325 -2.87 3.90 13.83
N HIS A 326 -4.18 3.83 14.07
CA HIS A 326 -4.93 4.92 14.70
C HIS A 326 -4.35 5.27 16.07
N ASN A 327 -4.27 6.56 16.37
CA ASN A 327 -3.77 7.11 17.64
C ASN A 327 -2.34 6.68 18.00
N LYS A 328 -1.51 6.32 17.00
CA LYS A 328 -0.10 5.97 17.17
C LYS A 328 0.76 6.71 16.15
N GLU A 329 1.14 7.93 16.49
CA GLU A 329 1.89 8.85 15.61
C GLU A 329 3.29 8.34 15.23
N ALA A 330 3.86 7.40 16.00
CA ALA A 330 5.06 6.68 15.61
C ALA A 330 4.86 5.81 14.34
N THR A 331 3.63 5.67 13.84
CA THR A 331 3.31 5.00 12.58
C THR A 331 2.58 5.95 11.63
N PHE A 332 3.12 6.13 10.43
CA PHE A 332 2.66 7.13 9.46
C PHE A 332 2.81 6.62 8.02
N PRO A 333 1.93 6.99 7.07
CA PRO A 333 2.21 6.78 5.65
C PRO A 333 3.45 7.59 5.23
N ARG A 334 4.20 7.09 4.24
CA ARG A 334 5.43 7.73 3.75
C ARG A 334 5.55 7.54 2.25
N LEU A 335 5.99 8.58 1.54
CA LEU A 335 6.44 8.47 0.14
C LEU A 335 7.86 7.88 0.09
N ALA A 336 8.20 7.27 -1.03
CA ALA A 336 9.57 6.86 -1.32
C ALA A 336 10.41 8.06 -1.76
N ASP A 337 11.67 8.14 -1.34
CA ASP A 337 12.59 9.21 -1.75
C ASP A 337 13.52 8.75 -2.87
N PRO A 338 14.03 9.68 -3.69
CA PRO A 338 15.10 9.41 -4.64
C PRO A 338 16.36 8.87 -3.95
N LEU A 339 16.70 7.61 -4.22
CA LEU A 339 17.97 7.04 -3.81
C LEU A 339 19.08 7.49 -4.77
N GLY A 340 18.84 7.42 -6.08
CA GLY A 340 19.80 7.78 -7.10
C GLY A 340 19.53 7.08 -8.44
N PHE A 341 20.50 7.19 -9.34
CA PHE A 341 20.55 6.50 -10.62
C PHE A 341 21.60 5.38 -10.58
N VAL A 342 21.35 4.28 -11.30
CA VAL A 342 22.34 3.19 -11.50
C VAL A 342 22.41 2.78 -12.97
N PRO A 343 23.61 2.46 -13.49
CA PRO A 343 23.78 1.92 -14.84
C PRO A 343 23.15 0.52 -14.96
N PRO A 344 22.92 0.02 -16.20
CA PRO A 344 22.18 -1.21 -16.44
C PRO A 344 22.69 -2.43 -15.65
N ASP A 345 24.00 -2.64 -15.66
CA ASP A 345 24.66 -3.82 -15.08
C ASP A 345 24.64 -3.80 -13.53
N SER A 346 24.38 -2.65 -12.92
CA SER A 346 24.38 -2.49 -11.46
C SER A 346 23.00 -2.61 -10.83
N LEU A 347 21.93 -2.81 -11.62
CA LEU A 347 20.56 -2.85 -11.08
C LEU A 347 20.41 -3.91 -10.00
N PHE A 348 20.69 -5.18 -10.31
CA PHE A 348 20.40 -6.27 -9.38
C PHE A 348 21.32 -6.29 -8.16
N ASP A 349 22.59 -5.87 -8.30
CA ASP A 349 23.48 -5.63 -7.16
C ASP A 349 22.87 -4.57 -6.22
N THR A 350 22.40 -3.45 -6.78
CA THR A 350 21.77 -2.37 -6.01
C THR A 350 20.49 -2.84 -5.32
N ILE A 351 19.62 -3.59 -6.00
CA ILE A 351 18.37 -4.08 -5.38
C ILE A 351 18.69 -5.10 -4.28
N LYS A 352 19.66 -6.01 -4.48
CA LYS A 352 20.11 -6.93 -3.43
C LYS A 352 20.69 -6.17 -2.24
N ALA A 353 21.47 -5.12 -2.46
CA ALA A 353 21.98 -4.24 -1.39
C ALA A 353 20.85 -3.58 -0.59
N ILE A 354 19.81 -3.05 -1.24
CA ILE A 354 18.64 -2.47 -0.55
C ILE A 354 17.90 -3.53 0.26
N VAL A 355 17.72 -4.73 -0.29
CA VAL A 355 17.06 -5.85 0.40
C VAL A 355 17.89 -6.31 1.60
N ALA A 356 19.21 -6.42 1.47
CA ALA A 356 20.13 -6.75 2.57
C ALA A 356 20.10 -5.68 3.66
N ALA A 357 20.16 -4.40 3.30
CA ALA A 357 20.01 -3.30 4.25
C ALA A 357 18.70 -3.40 5.07
N GLN A 358 17.57 -3.70 4.42
CA GLN A 358 16.31 -3.93 5.12
C GLN A 358 16.31 -5.24 5.93
N ARG A 359 16.89 -6.32 5.41
CA ARG A 359 16.96 -7.61 6.08
C ARG A 359 17.74 -7.52 7.39
N ASP A 360 18.84 -6.78 7.38
CA ASP A 360 19.84 -6.78 8.45
C ASP A 360 19.59 -5.64 9.45
N HIS A 361 19.04 -4.50 9.01
CA HIS A 361 18.83 -3.32 9.86
C HIS A 361 17.36 -2.96 10.11
N GLY A 362 16.41 -3.64 9.47
CA GLY A 362 14.99 -3.42 9.71
C GLY A 362 14.55 -3.93 11.10
N ASP A 363 13.60 -3.23 11.72
CA ASP A 363 13.14 -3.55 13.07
C ASP A 363 12.42 -4.91 13.13
N ARG A 364 12.94 -5.85 13.90
CA ARG A 364 12.37 -7.19 14.14
C ARG A 364 11.70 -7.33 15.52
N GLN A 365 11.75 -6.29 16.34
CA GLN A 365 11.15 -6.24 17.68
C GLN A 365 9.72 -5.73 17.58
N VAL A 366 9.52 -4.59 16.92
CA VAL A 366 8.22 -3.92 16.80
C VAL A 366 7.72 -4.03 15.36
N ARG A 367 6.85 -5.02 15.09
CA ARG A 367 6.31 -5.27 13.75
C ARG A 367 5.60 -4.08 13.10
N THR A 368 5.05 -3.14 13.88
CA THR A 368 4.45 -1.92 13.33
C THR A 368 5.49 -0.96 12.75
N ASN A 369 6.75 -1.08 13.15
CA ASN A 369 7.89 -0.28 12.70
C ASN A 369 8.86 -1.07 11.80
N ALA A 370 8.50 -2.31 11.42
CA ALA A 370 9.38 -3.25 10.70
C ALA A 370 9.53 -3.00 9.19
N ARG A 371 8.72 -2.10 8.60
CA ARG A 371 8.80 -1.77 7.17
C ARG A 371 9.98 -0.85 6.88
N MET A 372 10.57 -0.97 5.69
CA MET A 372 11.76 -0.22 5.29
C MET A 372 11.59 1.30 5.40
N LYS A 373 10.39 1.82 5.19
CA LYS A 373 10.08 3.24 5.39
C LYS A 373 10.53 3.80 6.74
N TYR A 374 10.50 3.01 7.81
CA TYR A 374 10.94 3.45 9.14
C TYR A 374 12.46 3.43 9.28
N LEU A 375 13.14 2.49 8.61
CA LEU A 375 14.59 2.47 8.52
C LEU A 375 15.10 3.70 7.76
N VAL A 376 14.53 3.97 6.58
CA VAL A 376 14.85 5.17 5.79
C VAL A 376 14.52 6.45 6.57
N HIS A 377 13.36 6.52 7.23
CA HIS A 377 13.01 7.69 8.04
C HIS A 377 13.99 7.92 9.20
N ARG A 378 14.46 6.86 9.87
CA ARG A 378 15.37 6.98 11.01
C ARG A 378 16.78 7.41 10.59
N LEU A 379 17.26 6.89 9.47
CA LEU A 379 18.61 7.19 8.97
C LEU A 379 18.66 8.49 8.16
N GLY A 380 17.51 8.98 7.68
CA GLY A 380 17.47 9.93 6.58
C GLY A 380 17.86 9.26 5.25
N ILE A 381 17.56 9.93 4.13
CA ILE A 381 17.86 9.36 2.81
C ILE A 381 19.38 9.21 2.58
N ASP A 382 20.19 10.14 3.08
CA ASP A 382 21.64 10.08 2.93
C ASP A 382 22.26 8.93 3.74
N GLY A 383 21.88 8.80 5.02
CA GLY A 383 22.33 7.69 5.85
C GLY A 383 21.87 6.33 5.33
N PHE A 384 20.66 6.25 4.77
CA PHE A 384 20.21 5.03 4.09
C PHE A 384 20.99 4.76 2.79
N ARG A 385 21.33 5.79 2.02
CA ARG A 385 22.16 5.66 0.82
C ARG A 385 23.54 5.10 1.16
N ASP A 386 24.18 5.61 2.20
CA ASP A 386 25.48 5.12 2.65
C ASP A 386 25.40 3.68 3.17
N LEU A 387 24.30 3.33 3.85
CA LEU A 387 24.03 1.94 4.23
C LEU A 387 23.88 1.04 3.01
N VAL A 388 23.17 1.45 1.96
CA VAL A 388 23.06 0.65 0.73
C VAL A 388 24.42 0.49 0.06
N ARG A 389 25.21 1.57 -0.03
CA ARG A 389 26.56 1.54 -0.62
C ARG A 389 27.51 0.56 0.07
N SER A 390 27.36 0.33 1.38
CA SER A 390 28.21 -0.62 2.11
C SER A 390 27.99 -2.08 1.67
N TYR A 391 26.81 -2.40 1.15
CA TYR A 391 26.47 -3.72 0.58
C TYR A 391 26.80 -3.83 -0.92
N MET A 392 27.20 -2.76 -1.60
CA MET A 392 27.51 -2.75 -3.04
C MET A 392 29.00 -2.94 -3.32
N THR A 393 29.35 -3.37 -4.53
CA THR A 393 30.74 -3.35 -5.00
C THR A 393 31.28 -1.93 -5.11
N ASP A 394 32.60 -1.77 -5.04
CA ASP A 394 33.30 -0.48 -5.16
C ASP A 394 32.72 0.63 -4.27
N ASN A 395 32.24 0.24 -3.08
CA ASN A 395 31.56 1.12 -2.12
C ASN A 395 30.42 1.94 -2.75
N GLY A 396 29.70 1.31 -3.69
CA GLY A 396 28.54 1.88 -4.38
C GLY A 396 28.87 3.02 -5.34
N ALA A 397 30.05 3.01 -5.96
CA ALA A 397 30.43 3.97 -7.01
C ALA A 397 29.43 4.03 -8.18
N ALA A 398 28.73 2.92 -8.46
CA ALA A 398 27.68 2.85 -9.46
C ALA A 398 26.40 3.63 -9.09
N LEU A 399 26.19 3.94 -7.80
CA LEU A 399 25.04 4.72 -7.33
C LEU A 399 25.30 6.22 -7.48
N GLN A 400 24.82 6.75 -8.59
CA GLN A 400 24.98 8.12 -9.05
C GLN A 400 23.79 9.00 -8.64
N PRO A 401 23.90 10.33 -8.76
CA PRO A 401 22.76 11.23 -8.57
C PRO A 401 21.57 10.91 -9.48
N TRP A 402 20.37 11.16 -8.97
CA TRP A 402 19.11 11.00 -9.71
C TRP A 402 19.14 11.72 -11.06
N ARG A 403 18.67 11.05 -12.13
CA ARG A 403 18.55 11.68 -13.46
C ARG A 403 17.16 12.33 -13.64
N PRO A 404 17.06 13.50 -14.28
CA PRO A 404 15.76 14.13 -14.53
C PRO A 404 14.81 13.24 -15.34
N ILE A 405 13.52 13.34 -15.04
CA ILE A 405 12.44 12.66 -15.77
C ILE A 405 11.27 13.64 -15.96
N PRO A 406 10.36 13.38 -16.93
CA PRO A 406 9.12 14.13 -17.05
C PRO A 406 8.27 14.08 -15.79
N ALA A 407 7.32 15.01 -15.69
CA ALA A 407 6.33 15.03 -14.62
C ALA A 407 5.51 13.73 -14.60
N TRP A 408 5.14 13.30 -13.40
CA TRP A 408 4.31 12.12 -13.22
C TRP A 408 2.87 12.39 -13.65
N GLU A 409 2.27 11.40 -14.30
CA GLU A 409 0.89 11.35 -14.72
C GLU A 409 0.25 10.04 -14.27
N HIS A 410 -0.97 10.11 -13.77
CA HIS A 410 -1.77 8.91 -13.59
C HIS A 410 -2.36 8.44 -14.92
N ARG A 411 -2.23 7.14 -15.23
CA ARG A 411 -2.81 6.51 -16.42
C ARG A 411 -3.58 5.25 -16.01
N ASP A 412 -4.87 5.19 -16.31
CA ASP A 412 -5.73 4.05 -15.94
C ASP A 412 -5.81 2.96 -17.02
N TYR A 413 -5.48 3.32 -18.27
CA TYR A 413 -5.50 2.46 -19.45
C TYR A 413 -6.87 1.83 -19.76
N LEU A 414 -7.97 2.48 -19.36
CA LEU A 414 -9.32 2.02 -19.65
C LEU A 414 -9.75 2.35 -21.09
N GLY A 415 -10.61 1.52 -21.68
CA GLY A 415 -11.11 1.66 -23.05
C GLY A 415 -10.21 1.00 -24.10
N TRP A 416 -10.49 1.27 -25.37
CA TRP A 416 -9.73 0.73 -26.50
C TRP A 416 -8.48 1.54 -26.80
N HIS A 417 -7.37 0.84 -27.01
CA HIS A 417 -6.06 1.39 -27.36
C HIS A 417 -5.36 0.47 -28.38
N GLU A 418 -4.46 1.03 -29.18
CA GLU A 418 -3.53 0.24 -30.00
C GLU A 418 -2.26 -0.11 -29.22
N ASP A 419 -1.70 -1.29 -29.46
CA ASP A 419 -0.46 -1.73 -28.79
C ASP A 419 0.83 -1.33 -29.53
N GLY A 420 0.71 -0.70 -30.70
CA GLY A 420 1.83 -0.30 -31.57
C GLY A 420 2.17 -1.29 -32.69
N THR A 421 1.48 -2.45 -32.77
CA THR A 421 1.66 -3.45 -33.84
C THR A 421 0.43 -3.60 -34.75
N GLY A 422 -0.56 -2.73 -34.60
CA GLY A 422 -1.86 -2.83 -35.26
C GLY A 422 -2.87 -3.72 -34.51
N LYS A 423 -2.47 -4.33 -33.40
CA LYS A 423 -3.39 -5.01 -32.47
C LYS A 423 -3.92 -4.03 -31.42
N LEU A 424 -5.04 -4.41 -30.83
CA LEU A 424 -5.73 -3.65 -29.81
C LEU A 424 -5.55 -4.27 -28.42
N PHE A 425 -5.73 -3.43 -27.40
CA PHE A 425 -6.09 -3.86 -26.06
C PHE A 425 -7.27 -3.06 -25.54
N TYR A 426 -8.06 -3.67 -24.67
CA TYR A 426 -9.23 -3.07 -24.04
C TYR A 426 -9.10 -3.09 -22.53
N GLY A 427 -9.06 -1.92 -21.90
CA GLY A 427 -9.11 -1.78 -20.45
C GLY A 427 -10.54 -1.80 -19.93
N LEU A 428 -10.87 -2.86 -19.20
CA LEU A 428 -12.15 -3.10 -18.56
C LEU A 428 -12.11 -2.63 -17.10
N LEU A 429 -13.01 -1.71 -16.75
CA LEU A 429 -13.24 -1.33 -15.36
C LEU A 429 -13.82 -2.54 -14.61
N ILE A 430 -13.25 -2.84 -13.44
CA ILE A 430 -13.83 -3.78 -12.49
C ILE A 430 -14.08 -3.00 -11.21
N ASP A 431 -15.36 -2.74 -10.91
CA ASP A 431 -15.71 -1.99 -9.71
C ASP A 431 -15.17 -2.66 -8.45
N ASN A 432 -14.33 -1.92 -7.74
CA ASN A 432 -13.54 -2.37 -6.60
C ASN A 432 -12.82 -3.71 -6.83
N GLY A 433 -12.47 -4.05 -8.08
CA GLY A 433 -11.82 -5.31 -8.43
C GLY A 433 -12.64 -6.57 -8.21
N ARG A 434 -13.96 -6.50 -7.95
CA ARG A 434 -14.78 -7.68 -7.73
C ARG A 434 -15.34 -8.24 -9.05
N VAL A 435 -14.84 -9.41 -9.46
CA VAL A 435 -15.34 -10.17 -10.62
C VAL A 435 -16.40 -11.17 -10.14
N ARG A 436 -17.66 -10.90 -10.47
CA ARG A 436 -18.83 -11.72 -10.09
C ARG A 436 -19.97 -11.52 -11.09
N GLY A 437 -21.01 -12.36 -11.01
CA GLY A 437 -22.27 -12.15 -11.74
C GLY A 437 -22.08 -11.97 -13.25
N PRO A 438 -22.74 -11.00 -13.89
CA PRO A 438 -22.65 -10.81 -15.34
C PRO A 438 -21.22 -10.53 -15.85
N LEU A 439 -20.41 -9.79 -15.08
CA LEU A 439 -19.01 -9.53 -15.44
C LEU A 439 -18.18 -10.82 -15.50
N LYS A 440 -18.36 -11.73 -14.54
CA LYS A 440 -17.66 -13.02 -14.52
C LYS A 440 -18.04 -13.87 -15.75
N LYS A 441 -19.34 -13.92 -16.08
CA LYS A 441 -19.85 -14.62 -17.27
C LYS A 441 -19.30 -14.02 -18.58
N ALA A 442 -19.29 -12.70 -18.69
CA ALA A 442 -18.75 -11.99 -19.85
C ALA A 442 -17.26 -12.30 -20.06
N LEU A 443 -16.46 -12.21 -18.98
CA LEU A 443 -15.04 -12.51 -19.04
C LEU A 443 -14.77 -13.97 -19.40
N ARG A 444 -15.54 -14.90 -18.84
CA ARG A 444 -15.44 -16.33 -19.20
C ARG A 444 -15.73 -16.55 -20.69
N GLN A 445 -16.82 -15.98 -21.21
CA GLN A 445 -17.18 -16.10 -22.62
C GLN A 445 -16.13 -15.45 -23.55
N ILE A 446 -15.63 -14.25 -23.23
CA ILE A 446 -14.54 -13.61 -23.98
C ILE A 446 -13.30 -14.51 -24.02
N VAL A 447 -12.93 -15.07 -22.87
CA VAL A 447 -11.80 -15.98 -22.78
C VAL A 447 -12.03 -17.22 -23.64
N ASP A 448 -13.20 -17.83 -23.58
CA ASP A 448 -13.55 -19.03 -24.35
C ASP A 448 -13.58 -18.76 -25.87
N GLU A 449 -14.10 -17.62 -26.32
CA GLU A 449 -14.25 -17.31 -27.75
C GLU A 449 -12.97 -16.81 -28.43
N ILE A 450 -12.20 -15.93 -27.77
CA ILE A 450 -11.05 -15.27 -28.43
C ILE A 450 -9.72 -15.46 -27.71
N SER A 451 -9.72 -16.07 -26.51
CA SER A 451 -8.51 -16.37 -25.72
C SER A 451 -7.49 -15.21 -25.66
N PRO A 452 -7.91 -14.00 -25.19
CA PRO A 452 -7.03 -12.84 -25.20
C PRO A 452 -5.91 -12.99 -24.16
N GLY A 453 -4.83 -12.24 -24.32
CA GLY A 453 -3.93 -12.01 -23.19
C GLY A 453 -4.64 -11.17 -22.11
N MET A 454 -4.20 -11.26 -20.86
CA MET A 454 -4.85 -10.55 -19.76
C MET A 454 -3.81 -9.92 -18.84
N ILE A 455 -4.03 -8.67 -18.43
CA ILE A 455 -3.13 -7.92 -17.54
C ILE A 455 -3.93 -7.21 -16.46
N MET A 456 -3.65 -7.53 -15.21
CA MET A 456 -4.24 -6.88 -14.05
C MET A 456 -3.57 -5.53 -13.78
N THR A 457 -4.36 -4.46 -13.64
CA THR A 457 -3.82 -3.14 -13.32
C THR A 457 -3.61 -2.97 -11.80
N PRO A 458 -2.70 -2.07 -11.38
CA PRO A 458 -2.56 -1.68 -9.97
C PRO A 458 -3.80 -0.97 -9.40
N HIS A 459 -4.77 -0.65 -10.27
CA HIS A 459 -6.05 0.01 -9.97
C HIS A 459 -7.23 -0.98 -9.95
N GLN A 460 -6.95 -2.28 -9.81
CA GLN A 460 -7.95 -3.34 -9.68
C GLN A 460 -8.76 -3.61 -10.96
N ASN A 461 -8.34 -3.05 -12.10
CA ASN A 461 -8.97 -3.24 -13.40
C ASN A 461 -8.22 -4.31 -14.21
N LEU A 462 -8.76 -4.67 -15.37
CA LEU A 462 -8.20 -5.71 -16.22
C LEU A 462 -8.05 -5.19 -17.65
N LEU A 463 -6.89 -5.41 -18.25
CA LEU A 463 -6.69 -5.21 -19.68
C LEU A 463 -6.82 -6.55 -20.40
N LEU A 464 -7.66 -6.60 -21.42
CA LEU A 464 -7.72 -7.67 -22.41
C LEU A 464 -6.78 -7.28 -23.56
N THR A 465 -5.79 -8.10 -23.87
CA THR A 465 -4.69 -7.75 -24.78
C THR A 465 -4.62 -8.69 -25.97
N ASN A 466 -3.80 -8.32 -26.96
CA ASN A 466 -3.62 -9.11 -28.18
C ASN A 466 -4.96 -9.33 -28.92
N ILE A 467 -5.80 -8.30 -28.98
CA ILE A 467 -7.10 -8.33 -29.66
C ILE A 467 -6.88 -7.85 -31.09
N MET A 468 -7.30 -8.65 -32.06
CA MET A 468 -7.28 -8.21 -33.46
C MET A 468 -8.38 -7.15 -33.70
N PRO A 469 -8.18 -6.15 -34.58
CA PRO A 469 -9.19 -5.11 -34.85
C PRO A 469 -10.59 -5.67 -35.15
N GLU A 470 -10.69 -6.77 -35.90
CA GLU A 470 -11.93 -7.47 -36.22
C GLU A 470 -12.63 -8.12 -35.01
N GLN A 471 -11.88 -8.47 -33.96
CA GLN A 471 -12.42 -9.06 -32.73
C GLN A 471 -13.04 -8.00 -31.80
N ARG A 472 -12.85 -6.71 -32.07
CA ARG A 472 -13.42 -5.62 -31.27
C ARG A 472 -14.93 -5.74 -31.11
N GLN A 473 -15.64 -6.02 -32.20
CA GLN A 473 -17.10 -6.14 -32.19
C GLN A 473 -17.56 -7.36 -31.38
N VAL A 474 -16.78 -8.45 -31.37
CA VAL A 474 -17.05 -9.64 -30.56
C VAL A 474 -16.98 -9.29 -29.08
N VAL A 475 -15.89 -8.63 -28.64
CA VAL A 475 -15.73 -8.19 -27.24
C VAL A 475 -16.86 -7.24 -26.83
N GLU A 476 -17.15 -6.22 -27.63
CA GLU A 476 -18.22 -5.26 -27.34
C GLU A 476 -19.61 -5.92 -27.32
N GLY A 477 -19.84 -6.91 -28.18
CA GLY A 477 -21.06 -7.71 -28.24
C GLY A 477 -21.27 -8.55 -26.99
N ILE A 478 -20.24 -9.26 -26.53
CA ILE A 478 -20.30 -10.07 -25.30
C ILE A 478 -20.51 -9.17 -24.09
N LEU A 479 -19.79 -8.05 -23.98
CA LEU A 479 -19.99 -7.10 -22.87
C LEU A 479 -21.43 -6.57 -22.84
N ALA A 480 -21.98 -6.22 -24.01
CA ALA A 480 -23.37 -5.77 -24.12
C ALA A 480 -24.39 -6.87 -23.74
N GLN A 481 -24.18 -8.10 -24.20
CA GLN A 481 -25.02 -9.27 -23.90
C GLN A 481 -25.14 -9.49 -22.39
N HIS A 482 -24.05 -9.28 -21.64
CA HIS A 482 -24.01 -9.43 -20.19
C HIS A 482 -24.21 -8.12 -19.42
N GLN A 483 -24.68 -7.05 -20.06
CA GLN A 483 -24.94 -5.75 -19.40
C GLN A 483 -23.71 -5.16 -18.69
N VAL A 484 -22.51 -5.42 -19.22
CA VAL A 484 -21.25 -4.84 -18.75
C VAL A 484 -20.96 -3.59 -19.59
N TYR A 485 -20.50 -2.51 -18.93
CA TYR A 485 -20.12 -1.29 -19.62
C TYR A 485 -19.03 -1.54 -20.67
N ARG A 486 -19.37 -1.30 -21.94
CA ARG A 486 -18.45 -1.40 -23.09
C ARG A 486 -17.78 -0.08 -23.46
N ASP A 487 -18.42 1.05 -23.17
CA ASP A 487 -17.88 2.37 -23.45
C ASP A 487 -17.53 3.08 -22.14
N VAL A 488 -16.24 3.24 -21.91
CA VAL A 488 -15.69 3.83 -20.70
C VAL A 488 -16.01 5.33 -20.56
N ARG A 489 -16.52 5.98 -21.61
CA ARG A 489 -17.01 7.37 -21.56
C ARG A 489 -18.34 7.51 -20.82
N HIS A 490 -19.10 6.42 -20.71
CA HIS A 490 -20.36 6.39 -19.96
C HIS A 490 -20.18 5.98 -18.49
N ILE A 491 -18.95 5.65 -18.08
CA ILE A 491 -18.61 5.39 -16.69
C ILE A 491 -18.50 6.72 -15.95
N ASP A 492 -19.21 6.86 -14.83
CA ASP A 492 -19.06 8.01 -13.94
C ASP A 492 -17.58 8.16 -13.52
N GLN A 493 -17.05 9.38 -13.66
CA GLN A 493 -15.63 9.63 -13.45
C GLN A 493 -15.16 9.42 -12.00
N LEU A 494 -16.05 9.51 -11.00
CA LEU A 494 -15.73 9.13 -9.61
C LEU A 494 -15.57 7.62 -9.50
N VAL A 495 -16.45 6.84 -10.11
CA VAL A 495 -16.34 5.37 -10.17
C VAL A 495 -15.04 4.95 -10.85
N ARG A 496 -14.71 5.60 -11.98
CA ARG A 496 -13.46 5.36 -12.72
C ARG A 496 -12.20 5.59 -11.88
N LYS A 497 -12.22 6.58 -10.98
CA LYS A 497 -11.10 6.96 -10.11
C LYS A 497 -11.22 6.41 -8.68
N ALA A 498 -12.17 5.50 -8.44
CA ALA A 498 -12.44 4.94 -7.14
C ALA A 498 -11.66 3.65 -6.87
N MET A 499 -11.30 3.42 -5.60
CA MET A 499 -10.88 2.10 -5.13
C MET A 499 -11.22 1.87 -3.67
N ALA A 500 -11.79 0.71 -3.37
CA ALA A 500 -11.93 0.19 -2.01
C ALA A 500 -11.09 -1.06 -1.78
N CYS A 501 -10.77 -1.33 -0.51
CA CYS A 501 -10.23 -2.63 -0.08
C CYS A 501 -11.38 -3.58 0.30
N PRO A 502 -11.17 -4.91 0.35
CA PRO A 502 -12.22 -5.85 0.71
C PRO A 502 -12.91 -5.55 2.04
N ALA A 503 -12.14 -5.19 3.08
CA ALA A 503 -12.66 -4.93 4.42
C ALA A 503 -13.56 -6.07 4.95
N LEU A 504 -14.73 -5.74 5.51
CA LEU A 504 -15.71 -6.73 5.94
C LEU A 504 -16.30 -7.49 4.74
N PRO A 505 -16.71 -8.76 4.92
CA PRO A 505 -16.73 -9.50 6.18
C PRO A 505 -15.45 -10.30 6.46
N LEU A 506 -14.58 -10.51 5.47
CA LEU A 506 -13.50 -11.51 5.58
C LEU A 506 -12.16 -10.94 6.07
N CYS A 507 -11.94 -9.63 6.03
CA CYS A 507 -10.71 -9.05 6.56
C CYS A 507 -10.73 -9.09 8.11
N PRO A 508 -9.78 -9.78 8.77
CA PRO A 508 -9.75 -9.84 10.22
C PRO A 508 -9.34 -8.51 10.87
N LEU A 509 -8.82 -7.57 10.08
CA LEU A 509 -8.34 -6.26 10.54
C LEU A 509 -9.33 -5.12 10.26
N ALA A 510 -10.41 -5.38 9.53
CA ALA A 510 -11.39 -4.35 9.21
C ALA A 510 -12.11 -3.87 10.47
N ILE A 511 -12.20 -2.55 10.63
CA ILE A 511 -12.97 -1.91 11.69
C ILE A 511 -14.39 -1.65 11.21
N THR A 512 -14.53 -1.28 9.93
CA THR A 512 -15.80 -1.02 9.24
C THR A 512 -15.74 -1.48 7.78
N GLU A 513 -16.81 -1.24 7.03
CA GLU A 513 -16.95 -1.52 5.61
C GLU A 513 -15.94 -0.77 4.73
N ALA A 514 -15.83 -1.23 3.48
CA ALA A 514 -15.23 -0.44 2.41
C ALA A 514 -15.82 -0.83 1.05
N GLU A 515 -15.41 -1.98 0.51
CA GLU A 515 -15.83 -2.43 -0.83
C GLU A 515 -17.35 -2.55 -0.99
N ARG A 516 -18.06 -3.07 0.03
CA ARG A 516 -19.51 -3.30 -0.06
C ARG A 516 -20.34 -2.03 -0.10
N VAL A 517 -19.83 -0.94 0.48
CA VAL A 517 -20.54 0.34 0.62
C VAL A 517 -20.03 1.41 -0.35
N MET A 518 -18.89 1.18 -1.01
CA MET A 518 -18.27 2.16 -1.89
C MET A 518 -19.22 2.68 -2.99
N PRO A 519 -20.03 1.84 -3.69
CA PRO A 519 -20.95 2.35 -4.71
C PRO A 519 -21.95 3.38 -4.17
N GLN A 520 -22.58 3.11 -3.01
CA GLN A 520 -23.55 4.03 -2.40
C GLN A 520 -22.88 5.33 -1.95
N TYR A 521 -21.63 5.27 -1.49
CA TYR A 521 -20.87 6.47 -1.13
C TYR A 521 -20.49 7.32 -2.35
N LEU A 522 -20.20 6.70 -3.49
CA LEU A 522 -19.93 7.43 -4.73
C LEU A 522 -21.17 8.14 -5.26
N GLU A 523 -22.33 7.47 -5.24
CA GLU A 523 -23.63 8.07 -5.57
C GLU A 523 -23.91 9.27 -4.65
N ARG A 524 -23.72 9.10 -3.35
CA ARG A 524 -23.89 10.16 -2.35
C ARG A 524 -22.94 11.34 -2.57
N ILE A 525 -21.66 11.08 -2.84
CA ILE A 525 -20.70 12.15 -3.21
C ILE A 525 -21.16 12.88 -4.46
N ARG A 526 -21.67 12.16 -5.48
CA ARG A 526 -22.19 12.76 -6.71
C ARG A 526 -23.39 13.67 -6.44
N GLU A 527 -24.31 13.25 -5.58
CA GLU A 527 -25.45 14.08 -5.16
C GLU A 527 -24.99 15.36 -4.45
N ILE A 528 -24.01 15.26 -3.54
CA ILE A 528 -23.47 16.43 -2.81
C ILE A 528 -22.76 17.37 -3.78
N LEU A 529 -21.99 16.86 -4.75
CA LEU A 529 -21.39 17.68 -5.81
C LEU A 529 -22.47 18.42 -6.61
N GLY A 530 -23.57 17.74 -6.95
CA GLY A 530 -24.72 18.35 -7.62
C GLY A 530 -25.35 19.49 -6.81
N LYS A 531 -25.58 19.28 -5.50
CA LYS A 531 -26.07 20.32 -4.57
C LYS A 531 -25.12 21.50 -4.47
N ALA A 532 -23.81 21.23 -4.47
CA ALA A 532 -22.78 22.25 -4.51
C ALA A 532 -22.67 22.95 -5.88
N GLY A 533 -23.43 22.55 -6.90
CA GLY A 533 -23.38 23.14 -8.24
C GLY A 533 -22.11 22.81 -9.03
N ILE A 534 -21.53 21.64 -8.77
CA ILE A 534 -20.35 21.13 -9.48
C ILE A 534 -20.79 20.18 -10.59
N ALA A 535 -20.22 20.36 -11.79
CA ALA A 535 -20.61 19.59 -12.97
C ALA A 535 -20.29 18.08 -12.81
N PRO A 536 -21.10 17.17 -13.39
CA PRO A 536 -20.86 15.72 -13.33
C PRO A 536 -19.52 15.27 -13.94
N SER A 537 -18.95 16.05 -14.86
CA SER A 537 -17.63 15.80 -15.46
C SER A 537 -16.47 15.97 -14.49
N GLU A 538 -16.67 16.74 -13.41
CA GLU A 538 -15.68 16.95 -12.37
C GLU A 538 -15.51 15.67 -11.53
N SER A 539 -14.27 15.35 -11.22
CA SER A 539 -13.91 14.12 -10.51
C SER A 539 -12.53 14.22 -9.87
N PHE A 540 -12.33 13.40 -8.85
CA PHE A 540 -11.10 13.31 -8.09
C PHE A 540 -10.90 11.87 -7.60
N PHE A 541 -9.67 11.51 -7.27
CA PHE A 541 -9.39 10.19 -6.71
C PHE A 541 -10.07 10.00 -5.36
N THR A 542 -10.97 9.01 -5.30
CA THR A 542 -11.68 8.63 -4.08
C THR A 542 -11.22 7.24 -3.65
N ARG A 543 -10.69 7.10 -2.43
CA ARG A 543 -10.20 5.79 -1.95
C ARG A 543 -10.76 5.47 -0.57
N MET A 544 -11.22 4.23 -0.38
CA MET A 544 -11.84 3.78 0.87
C MET A 544 -11.11 2.56 1.45
N THR A 545 -10.89 2.53 2.77
CA THR A 545 -10.33 1.38 3.48
C THR A 545 -11.05 1.16 4.79
N GLY A 546 -11.32 -0.09 5.16
CA GLY A 546 -12.02 -0.40 6.42
C GLY A 546 -11.15 -0.27 7.68
N CYS A 547 -9.86 0.04 7.54
CA CYS A 547 -8.89 0.19 8.65
C CYS A 547 -7.64 0.98 8.21
N PRO A 548 -6.77 1.45 9.13
CA PRO A 548 -5.63 2.32 8.81
C PRO A 548 -4.42 1.63 8.14
N ASN A 549 -4.55 0.36 7.73
CA ASN A 549 -3.49 -0.35 7.01
C ASN A 549 -3.25 0.17 5.59
N GLY A 550 -4.24 0.87 5.00
CA GLY A 550 -4.13 1.53 3.70
C GLY A 550 -4.00 0.57 2.50
N CYS A 551 -4.76 -0.51 2.46
CA CYS A 551 -4.68 -1.53 1.39
C CYS A 551 -5.09 -1.00 0.00
N SER A 552 -6.02 -0.06 -0.05
CA SER A 552 -6.45 0.67 -1.25
C SER A 552 -5.58 1.90 -1.55
N ARG A 553 -4.49 2.11 -0.80
CA ARG A 553 -3.62 3.30 -0.88
C ARG A 553 -4.37 4.64 -0.65
N PRO A 554 -5.20 4.75 0.41
CA PRO A 554 -6.06 5.93 0.61
C PRO A 554 -5.26 7.22 0.83
N TYR A 555 -4.07 7.15 1.39
CA TYR A 555 -3.25 8.31 1.72
C TYR A 555 -2.63 9.02 0.50
N MET A 556 -2.89 8.53 -0.71
CA MET A 556 -2.52 9.20 -1.96
C MET A 556 -3.75 9.79 -2.68
N ALA A 557 -4.95 9.60 -2.14
CA ALA A 557 -6.19 10.08 -2.74
C ALA A 557 -6.40 11.57 -2.48
N GLU A 558 -7.06 12.25 -3.41
CA GLU A 558 -7.53 13.62 -3.18
C GLU A 558 -8.58 13.65 -2.07
N LEU A 559 -9.43 12.61 -2.01
CA LEU A 559 -10.39 12.37 -0.93
C LEU A 559 -10.32 10.90 -0.50
N ALA A 560 -10.14 10.65 0.80
CA ALA A 560 -10.06 9.29 1.34
C ALA A 560 -10.88 9.07 2.61
N LEU A 561 -11.50 7.90 2.68
CA LEU A 561 -12.26 7.43 3.83
C LEU A 561 -11.53 6.25 4.49
N VAL A 562 -11.05 6.47 5.71
CA VAL A 562 -10.23 5.50 6.46
C VAL A 562 -10.98 5.06 7.71
N GLY A 563 -11.48 3.83 7.72
CA GLY A 563 -12.29 3.27 8.81
C GLY A 563 -11.65 3.49 10.18
N SER A 564 -12.39 4.12 11.09
CA SER A 564 -11.92 4.58 12.41
C SER A 564 -12.85 4.21 13.56
N GLY A 565 -14.04 3.67 13.25
CA GLY A 565 -14.96 3.05 14.20
C GLY A 565 -15.93 2.09 13.49
N PRO A 566 -16.69 1.27 14.24
CA PRO A 566 -17.76 0.44 13.67
C PRO A 566 -18.88 1.33 13.08
N ASN A 567 -19.85 0.71 12.40
CA ASN A 567 -21.03 1.39 11.84
C ASN A 567 -20.66 2.55 10.89
N GLU A 568 -19.78 2.29 9.93
CA GLU A 568 -19.46 3.23 8.86
C GLU A 568 -18.90 4.58 9.36
N VAL A 569 -18.11 4.52 10.44
CA VAL A 569 -17.38 5.67 10.97
C VAL A 569 -15.98 5.75 10.35
N TYR A 570 -15.69 6.87 9.69
CA TYR A 570 -14.44 7.07 8.94
C TYR A 570 -13.65 8.28 9.43
N GLN A 571 -12.33 8.20 9.32
CA GLN A 571 -11.45 9.37 9.31
C GLN A 571 -11.37 9.87 7.85
N LEU A 572 -11.61 11.15 7.65
CA LEU A 572 -11.51 11.82 6.34
C LEU A 572 -10.08 12.33 6.12
N TRP A 573 -9.50 11.97 4.97
CA TRP A 573 -8.19 12.43 4.51
C TRP A 573 -8.34 13.22 3.23
N LEU A 574 -7.60 14.33 3.11
CA LEU A 574 -7.67 15.25 1.98
C LEU A 574 -6.27 15.63 1.49
N GLY A 575 -6.19 16.09 0.25
CA GLY A 575 -4.99 16.77 -0.27
C GLY A 575 -3.97 15.87 -0.96
N GLY A 576 -4.26 14.60 -1.24
CA GLY A 576 -3.47 13.85 -2.23
C GLY A 576 -3.54 14.53 -3.60
N SER A 577 -2.69 14.14 -4.56
CA SER A 577 -2.66 14.74 -5.90
C SER A 577 -3.27 13.83 -6.98
N PRO A 578 -3.80 14.38 -8.09
CA PRO A 578 -4.30 13.60 -9.23
C PRO A 578 -3.26 12.67 -9.87
N ASN A 579 -1.97 12.96 -9.67
CA ASN A 579 -0.85 12.18 -10.19
C ASN A 579 -0.17 11.32 -9.11
N GLN A 580 -0.74 11.25 -7.90
CA GLN A 580 -0.24 10.44 -6.77
C GLN A 580 1.23 10.71 -6.43
N THR A 581 1.57 11.99 -6.35
CA THR A 581 2.91 12.50 -5.97
C THR A 581 2.94 13.13 -4.58
N ARG A 582 1.76 13.34 -3.96
CA ARG A 582 1.60 13.99 -2.65
C ARG A 582 0.76 13.13 -1.71
N LEU A 583 1.14 13.12 -0.44
CA LEU A 583 0.35 12.49 0.62
C LEU A 583 -0.83 13.37 0.99
N ALA A 584 -1.99 12.75 1.14
CA ALA A 584 -3.09 13.31 1.88
C ALA A 584 -2.74 13.43 3.36
N TRP A 585 -3.45 14.31 4.07
CA TRP A 585 -3.33 14.53 5.51
C TRP A 585 -4.69 14.31 6.19
N PRO A 586 -4.73 13.92 7.48
CA PRO A 586 -5.98 13.67 8.18
C PRO A 586 -6.70 14.99 8.44
N PHE A 587 -7.91 15.16 7.91
CA PHE A 587 -8.72 16.35 8.08
C PHE A 587 -9.64 16.24 9.29
N ALA A 588 -10.51 15.22 9.30
CA ALA A 588 -11.47 15.03 10.37
C ALA A 588 -11.47 13.58 10.85
N ASP A 589 -11.58 13.42 12.16
CA ASP A 589 -11.62 12.12 12.82
C ASP A 589 -13.06 11.66 13.06
N ARG A 590 -13.29 10.36 12.91
CA ARG A 590 -14.51 9.66 13.33
C ARG A 590 -15.83 10.31 12.87
N LEU A 591 -15.94 10.66 11.60
CA LEU A 591 -17.18 11.15 11.02
C LEU A 591 -18.19 10.00 10.87
N SER A 592 -19.38 10.18 11.43
CA SER A 592 -20.58 9.44 11.01
C SER A 592 -21.00 9.85 9.60
N LEU A 593 -21.92 9.10 9.00
CA LEU A 593 -22.40 9.37 7.64
C LEU A 593 -23.01 10.77 7.49
N ASN A 594 -23.84 11.21 8.44
CA ASN A 594 -24.47 12.53 8.38
C ASN A 594 -23.46 13.67 8.55
N GLU A 595 -22.47 13.50 9.42
CA GLU A 595 -21.41 14.50 9.60
C GLU A 595 -20.50 14.57 8.37
N LEU A 596 -20.22 13.42 7.74
CA LEU A 596 -19.44 13.36 6.51
C LEU A 596 -20.10 14.18 5.41
N ASP A 597 -21.40 14.02 5.17
CA ASP A 597 -22.12 14.79 4.15
C ASP A 597 -22.00 16.29 4.34
N ARG A 598 -22.26 16.76 5.57
CA ARG A 598 -22.20 18.18 5.90
C ARG A 598 -20.80 18.74 5.66
N VAL A 599 -19.77 17.98 6.03
CA VAL A 599 -18.38 18.37 5.82
C VAL A 599 -18.06 18.40 4.32
N LEU A 600 -18.45 17.37 3.56
CA LEU A 600 -18.18 17.30 2.13
C LEU A 600 -18.90 18.40 1.35
N GLU A 601 -20.16 18.71 1.69
CA GLU A 601 -20.91 19.80 1.06
C GLU A 601 -20.18 21.14 1.25
N ALA A 602 -19.77 21.45 2.47
CA ALA A 602 -19.00 22.66 2.77
C ALA A 602 -17.69 22.71 1.97
N LEU A 603 -16.93 21.61 1.93
CA LEU A 603 -15.67 21.53 1.19
C LEU A 603 -15.86 21.72 -0.32
N PHE A 604 -16.92 21.14 -0.90
CA PHE A 604 -17.20 21.25 -2.33
C PHE A 604 -17.73 22.63 -2.71
N VAL A 605 -18.56 23.25 -1.87
CA VAL A 605 -18.96 24.65 -2.05
C VAL A 605 -17.73 25.56 -2.05
N PHE A 606 -16.80 25.33 -1.12
CA PHE A 606 -15.57 26.11 -1.04
C PHE A 606 -14.68 25.90 -2.27
N TRP A 607 -14.52 24.64 -2.69
CA TRP A 607 -13.78 24.31 -3.91
C TRP A 607 -14.37 25.01 -5.13
N ARG A 608 -15.69 24.97 -5.31
CA ARG A 608 -16.34 25.69 -6.42
C ARG A 608 -16.07 27.19 -6.39
N GLN A 609 -16.12 27.81 -5.20
CA GLN A 609 -15.98 29.27 -5.03
C GLN A 609 -14.55 29.75 -5.27
N GLU A 610 -13.57 29.05 -4.73
CA GLU A 610 -12.20 29.56 -4.62
C GLU A 610 -11.17 28.78 -5.46
N ARG A 611 -11.60 27.80 -6.27
CA ARG A 611 -10.67 27.09 -7.17
C ARG A 611 -10.13 28.00 -8.26
N ARG A 612 -8.88 27.76 -8.62
CA ARG A 612 -8.30 28.32 -9.85
C ARG A 612 -8.86 27.57 -11.07
N PRO A 613 -8.79 28.15 -12.29
CA PRO A 613 -9.18 27.45 -13.50
C PRO A 613 -8.46 26.09 -13.63
N ALA A 614 -9.24 25.03 -13.89
CA ALA A 614 -8.76 23.65 -14.01
C ALA A 614 -8.00 23.08 -12.79
N GLU A 615 -8.17 23.65 -11.60
CA GLU A 615 -7.55 23.14 -10.38
C GLU A 615 -8.29 21.92 -9.83
N ALA A 616 -7.57 20.80 -9.71
CA ALA A 616 -8.08 19.58 -9.13
C ALA A 616 -8.40 19.74 -7.63
N PHE A 617 -9.34 18.95 -7.12
CA PHE A 617 -9.81 19.06 -5.74
C PHE A 617 -8.68 18.87 -4.72
N GLY A 618 -7.80 17.90 -4.95
CA GLY A 618 -6.65 17.65 -4.08
C GLY A 618 -5.63 18.78 -4.07
N ASP A 619 -5.39 19.42 -5.22
CA ASP A 619 -4.48 20.57 -5.34
C ASP A 619 -5.08 21.83 -4.70
N PHE A 620 -6.39 22.02 -4.84
CA PHE A 620 -7.13 23.03 -4.09
C PHE A 620 -6.98 22.84 -2.58
N CYS A 621 -7.20 21.62 -2.07
CA CYS A 621 -7.06 21.32 -0.64
C CYS A 621 -5.64 21.59 -0.12
N ASP A 622 -4.63 21.26 -0.91
CA ASP A 622 -3.21 21.50 -0.59
C ASP A 622 -2.90 23.00 -0.54
N ARG A 623 -3.35 23.77 -1.55
CA ARG A 623 -3.13 25.21 -1.64
C ARG A 623 -3.80 25.98 -0.50
N ILE A 624 -5.05 25.66 -0.19
CA ILE A 624 -5.78 26.31 0.91
C ILE A 624 -5.22 25.88 2.26
N GLY A 625 -4.77 24.64 2.36
CA GLY A 625 -4.24 24.05 3.58
C GLY A 625 -5.32 23.72 4.61
N LYS A 626 -4.94 22.89 5.58
CA LYS A 626 -5.84 22.35 6.60
C LYS A 626 -6.62 23.43 7.36
N ASN A 627 -5.93 24.44 7.88
CA ASN A 627 -6.53 25.48 8.71
C ASN A 627 -7.59 26.30 7.94
N GLY A 628 -7.33 26.62 6.66
CA GLY A 628 -8.27 27.36 5.82
C GLY A 628 -9.54 26.56 5.54
N LEU A 629 -9.40 25.27 5.27
CA LEU A 629 -10.53 24.36 5.09
C LEU A 629 -11.34 24.21 6.38
N GLU A 630 -10.69 24.02 7.54
CA GLU A 630 -11.37 23.90 8.84
C GLU A 630 -12.15 25.17 9.21
N GLN A 631 -11.57 26.34 8.94
CA GLN A 631 -12.22 27.62 9.18
C GLN A 631 -13.49 27.77 8.34
N PHE A 632 -13.42 27.46 7.05
CA PHE A 632 -14.58 27.54 6.15
C PHE A 632 -15.68 26.56 6.57
N VAL A 633 -15.35 25.29 6.83
CA VAL A 633 -16.31 24.26 7.24
C VAL A 633 -17.03 24.65 8.53
N SER A 634 -16.32 25.25 9.49
CA SER A 634 -16.91 25.72 10.75
C SER A 634 -17.92 26.83 10.52
N GLN A 635 -17.60 27.83 9.69
CA GLN A 635 -18.48 28.96 9.38
C GLN A 635 -19.69 28.55 8.51
N TYR A 636 -19.49 27.63 7.57
CA TYR A 636 -20.55 27.06 6.75
C TYR A 636 -21.62 26.39 7.62
N GLY A 637 -21.19 25.75 8.71
CA GLY A 637 -22.06 25.12 9.69
C GLY A 637 -22.96 26.09 10.46
N GLU A 638 -22.51 27.32 10.72
CA GLU A 638 -23.26 28.34 11.47
C GLU A 638 -24.29 29.07 10.59
N GLY A 639 -23.98 29.30 9.31
CA GLY A 639 -24.87 29.97 8.36
C GLY A 639 -26.12 29.18 7.98
N HIS A 640 -26.05 27.85 7.96
CA HIS A 640 -27.20 26.97 7.71
C HIS A 640 -28.07 26.71 8.96
N ALA A 641 -27.54 26.92 10.17
CA ALA A 641 -28.34 26.82 11.40
C ALA A 641 -29.23 28.06 11.64
N ASN A 642 -28.87 29.21 11.04
CA ASN A 642 -29.60 30.48 11.14
C ASN A 642 -30.41 30.83 9.87
N GLY A 643 -30.53 29.88 8.93
CA GLY A 643 -31.02 30.11 7.57
C GLY A 643 -32.51 29.97 7.31
N ASP A 644 -33.38 29.90 8.35
CA ASP A 644 -34.85 29.81 8.15
C ASP A 644 -35.66 30.98 8.73
N THR A 645 -35.00 32.07 9.16
CA THR A 645 -35.71 33.29 9.55
C THR A 645 -34.91 34.52 9.18
N SER A 646 -35.00 34.99 7.93
CA SER A 646 -34.98 36.44 7.60
C SER A 646 -35.01 36.70 6.10
N LYS A 647 -36.22 36.70 5.52
CA LYS A 647 -36.54 37.61 4.42
C LYS A 647 -37.77 38.41 4.81
N ALA A 648 -37.58 39.52 5.54
CA ALA A 648 -38.47 40.67 5.46
C ALA A 648 -37.88 41.91 6.15
N ARG A 649 -37.78 42.96 5.33
CA ARG A 649 -37.89 44.40 5.62
C ARG A 649 -36.68 45.22 6.03
N ALA A 650 -36.57 46.29 5.25
CA ALA A 650 -35.64 47.40 5.30
C ALA A 650 -36.18 48.58 6.12
N SER A 651 -35.23 49.43 6.52
CA SER A 651 -35.26 50.89 6.71
C SER A 651 -36.19 51.53 7.76
N THR A 652 -35.56 52.25 8.71
CA THR A 652 -35.72 53.68 9.10
C THR A 652 -35.65 53.95 10.60
N SER A 653 -35.05 55.10 10.91
CA SER A 653 -34.60 55.62 12.21
C SER A 653 -35.66 56.41 12.98
N ARG A 654 -35.72 56.29 14.32
CA ARG A 654 -35.51 57.35 15.35
C ARG A 654 -36.03 56.95 16.75
N LEU A 655 -35.28 57.44 17.75
CA LEU A 655 -35.47 57.49 19.22
C LEU A 655 -36.94 57.41 19.73
N SER A 656 -37.32 56.76 20.84
CA SER A 656 -36.89 57.02 22.22
C SER A 656 -37.64 56.11 23.25
N LYS A 657 -36.98 55.93 24.41
CA LYS A 657 -37.48 55.66 25.79
C LYS A 657 -38.16 54.32 26.19
N SER A 658 -37.39 53.59 27.02
CA SER A 658 -37.71 52.92 28.30
C SER A 658 -38.96 52.02 28.38
N THR A 659 -38.87 50.75 28.77
CA THR A 659 -38.53 50.34 30.15
C THR A 659 -38.36 48.81 30.21
N ALA A 660 -37.40 48.38 31.05
CA ALA A 660 -37.39 47.19 31.90
C ALA A 660 -37.79 45.82 31.32
N ASN A 661 -36.82 44.91 31.14
CA ASN A 661 -36.45 43.92 32.17
C ASN A 661 -35.47 42.85 31.66
N ASN A 662 -34.52 42.52 32.54
CA ASN A 662 -33.75 41.28 32.64
C ASN A 662 -32.84 40.87 31.47
N GLU A 663 -31.68 41.52 31.40
CA GLU A 663 -30.44 40.81 31.05
C GLU A 663 -30.08 39.85 32.19
N GLU A 664 -30.38 38.57 32.00
CA GLU A 664 -29.70 37.52 32.75
C GLU A 664 -28.25 37.45 32.26
N LYS A 665 -27.33 37.70 33.19
CA LYS A 665 -25.88 37.58 33.06
C LYS A 665 -25.51 36.31 32.29
N VAL A 666 -24.87 36.49 31.13
CA VAL A 666 -24.07 35.46 30.46
C VAL A 666 -23.07 34.91 31.48
N PRO A 667 -23.10 33.62 31.85
CA PRO A 667 -22.10 33.08 32.75
C PRO A 667 -20.76 33.01 32.02
N LEU A 668 -19.74 33.64 32.59
CA LEU A 668 -18.34 33.35 32.30
C LEU A 668 -18.15 31.84 32.25
N ARG A 669 -17.75 31.28 31.11
CA ARG A 669 -17.39 29.85 31.05
C ARG A 669 -15.96 29.67 31.55
N PRO A 670 -15.74 28.93 32.64
CA PRO A 670 -14.43 28.76 33.27
C PRO A 670 -13.48 27.94 32.38
N ARG A 671 -12.17 28.16 32.51
CA ARG A 671 -11.11 27.38 31.84
C ARG A 671 -10.44 26.46 32.84
N VAL A 672 -10.34 25.17 32.51
CA VAL A 672 -9.65 24.15 33.32
C VAL A 672 -8.33 23.78 32.63
N SER A 673 -7.24 23.71 33.41
CA SER A 673 -5.90 23.38 32.92
C SER A 673 -5.47 22.00 33.43
N LEU A 674 -5.11 21.08 32.51
CA LEU A 674 -4.82 19.67 32.81
C LEU A 674 -3.32 19.37 32.68
N ARG A 675 -2.78 18.53 33.56
CA ARG A 675 -1.41 18.00 33.44
C ARG A 675 -1.29 17.05 32.22
N PRO A 676 -0.14 16.96 31.53
CA PRO A 676 -0.03 16.21 30.27
C PRO A 676 -0.46 14.73 30.32
N ALA A 677 -0.22 14.02 31.44
CA ALA A 677 -0.57 12.61 31.62
C ALA A 677 -2.07 12.36 31.90
N VAL A 678 -2.71 13.29 32.62
CA VAL A 678 -4.14 13.26 32.95
C VAL A 678 -4.95 13.69 31.75
N HIS A 679 -4.50 14.74 31.06
CA HIS A 679 -5.01 15.12 29.76
C HIS A 679 -4.90 13.97 28.74
N ALA A 680 -3.82 13.17 28.78
CA ALA A 680 -3.69 11.96 27.97
C ALA A 680 -4.67 10.84 28.38
N ARG A 681 -4.89 10.60 29.70
CA ARG A 681 -5.89 9.64 30.20
C ARG A 681 -7.31 10.05 29.89
N LEU A 682 -7.67 11.33 30.04
CA LEU A 682 -9.00 11.85 29.73
C LEU A 682 -9.22 11.95 28.22
N ARG A 683 -8.19 12.31 27.42
CA ARG A 683 -8.24 12.12 25.96
C ARG A 683 -8.48 10.65 25.60
N THR A 684 -7.90 9.72 26.35
CA THR A 684 -8.07 8.27 26.17
C THR A 684 -9.44 7.80 26.64
N MET A 685 -9.98 8.31 27.74
CA MET A 685 -11.31 8.01 28.24
C MET A 685 -12.37 8.63 27.34
N ALA A 686 -12.15 9.83 26.77
CA ALA A 686 -13.08 10.54 25.88
C ALA A 686 -13.06 9.97 24.47
N ALA A 687 -11.85 9.65 23.98
CA ALA A 687 -11.69 8.81 22.79
C ALA A 687 -12.30 7.42 22.99
N ARG A 688 -12.37 6.90 24.22
CA ARG A 688 -13.05 5.64 24.58
C ARG A 688 -14.53 5.78 25.00
N ALA A 689 -15.06 6.97 25.33
CA ALA A 689 -16.46 7.22 25.68
C ALA A 689 -17.26 7.82 24.52
N GLY A 690 -16.61 8.21 23.43
CA GLY A 690 -17.30 8.69 22.23
C GLY A 690 -18.01 10.03 22.42
N VAL A 691 -17.63 10.73 23.48
CA VAL A 691 -18.04 12.08 23.77
C VAL A 691 -16.79 12.96 23.63
N PRO A 692 -16.90 14.23 23.15
CA PRO A 692 -15.77 15.15 23.10
C PRO A 692 -15.01 15.15 24.43
N LEU A 693 -13.67 15.35 24.44
CA LEU A 693 -12.91 15.47 25.71
C LEU A 693 -13.60 16.40 26.70
N LYS A 694 -14.14 17.49 26.17
CA LYS A 694 -14.97 18.45 26.89
C LYS A 694 -16.26 17.84 27.49
N VAL A 695 -17.00 17.05 26.72
CA VAL A 695 -18.25 16.42 27.18
C VAL A 695 -17.94 15.30 28.17
N LEU A 696 -16.90 14.50 27.96
CA LEU A 696 -16.52 13.51 28.96
C LEU A 696 -16.03 14.17 30.25
N VAL A 697 -15.27 15.26 30.16
CA VAL A 697 -14.83 16.03 31.33
C VAL A 697 -16.04 16.61 32.05
N ASP A 698 -17.02 17.14 31.34
CA ASP A 698 -18.28 17.62 31.93
C ASP A 698 -19.11 16.47 32.52
N GLU A 699 -19.19 15.29 31.87
CA GLU A 699 -19.95 14.12 32.34
C GLU A 699 -19.31 13.47 33.56
N ILE A 700 -17.98 13.45 33.63
CA ILE A 700 -17.21 12.96 34.78
C ILE A 700 -17.35 13.92 35.97
N LEU A 701 -17.22 15.23 35.74
CA LEU A 701 -17.45 16.26 36.77
C LEU A 701 -18.88 16.17 37.32
N THR A 702 -19.86 15.93 36.44
CA THR A 702 -21.27 15.80 36.84
C THR A 702 -21.53 14.50 37.61
N LYS A 703 -21.03 13.34 37.14
CA LYS A 703 -21.18 12.04 37.81
C LYS A 703 -20.44 11.96 39.15
N PHE A 704 -19.31 12.66 39.30
CA PHE A 704 -18.57 12.73 40.56
C PHE A 704 -19.31 13.55 41.63
N ILE A 705 -19.86 14.73 41.25
CA ILE A 705 -20.69 15.58 42.12
C ILE A 705 -21.91 14.83 42.69
N ALA A 706 -22.41 13.82 41.96
CA ALA A 706 -23.61 13.05 42.30
C ALA A 706 -23.36 11.67 42.98
N SER A 707 -22.13 11.33 43.36
CA SER A 707 -21.78 10.00 43.93
C SER A 707 -21.73 9.96 45.48
N PRO A 708 -22.11 8.86 46.18
CA PRO A 708 -22.00 8.75 47.66
C PRO A 708 -20.57 8.85 48.19
N GLU A 709 -19.56 8.46 47.40
CA GLU A 709 -18.14 8.64 47.73
C GLU A 709 -17.74 10.12 47.90
N SER A 710 -18.39 11.05 47.19
CA SER A 710 -18.24 12.51 47.35
C SER A 710 -18.75 13.00 48.72
N GLU A 711 -19.83 12.40 49.23
CA GLU A 711 -20.49 12.78 50.49
C GLU A 711 -19.70 12.29 51.72
N LYS A 712 -19.02 11.14 51.61
CA LYS A 712 -18.14 10.57 52.65
C LYS A 712 -16.75 11.22 52.73
N MET A 713 -16.15 11.64 51.61
CA MET A 713 -14.83 12.31 51.58
C MET A 713 -14.89 13.80 51.94
N PHE A 714 -16.02 14.47 51.75
CA PHE A 714 -16.13 15.94 51.86
C PHE A 714 -17.33 16.46 52.67
N GLY A 715 -18.13 15.58 53.31
CA GLY A 715 -19.26 15.97 54.19
C GLY A 715 -20.30 16.91 53.57
N GLY A 716 -20.41 16.96 52.23
CA GLY A 716 -21.38 17.77 51.48
C GLY A 716 -20.94 19.15 50.94
N ARG A 717 -19.63 19.50 50.88
CA ARG A 717 -19.15 20.87 50.55
C ARG A 717 -18.65 21.17 49.10
N ILE A 718 -18.70 20.24 48.12
CA ILE A 718 -18.14 20.43 46.74
C ILE A 718 -18.97 21.35 45.81
N SER A 719 -20.29 21.43 45.98
CA SER A 719 -21.17 22.20 45.08
C SER A 719 -21.03 23.72 45.20
N SER A 720 -20.42 24.24 46.28
CA SER A 720 -20.24 25.67 46.54
C SER A 720 -18.93 26.27 46.01
N ALA A 721 -17.93 25.47 45.62
CA ALA A 721 -16.58 25.95 45.25
C ALA A 721 -16.32 26.10 43.73
N ILE A 722 -16.88 25.23 42.88
CA ILE A 722 -16.76 25.32 41.40
C ILE A 722 -17.50 26.57 40.85
N LYS A 723 -18.36 27.19 41.66
CA LYS A 723 -19.13 28.40 41.32
C LYS A 723 -18.41 29.72 41.60
N THR A 724 -17.29 29.76 42.34
CA THR A 724 -16.71 31.02 42.84
C THR A 724 -15.27 31.31 42.40
N ASP A 725 -14.38 30.32 42.22
CA ASP A 725 -12.96 30.58 41.88
C ASP A 725 -12.45 29.68 40.73
N GLY A 726 -12.45 30.22 39.51
CA GLY A 726 -12.19 29.51 38.24
C GLY A 726 -10.74 29.13 37.92
N ASN A 727 -9.92 28.76 38.90
CA ASN A 727 -8.55 28.28 38.65
C ASN A 727 -8.16 27.20 39.66
N THR A 728 -8.40 25.94 39.31
CA THR A 728 -8.00 24.78 40.13
C THR A 728 -7.46 23.70 39.21
N ALA A 729 -6.24 23.22 39.49
CA ALA A 729 -5.60 22.14 38.73
C ALA A 729 -5.95 20.79 39.38
N MET A 730 -6.73 19.96 38.67
CA MET A 730 -7.05 18.59 39.10
C MET A 730 -6.00 17.59 38.61
N ASP A 731 -5.67 16.61 39.45
CA ASP A 731 -4.88 15.40 39.14
C ASP A 731 -5.79 14.23 38.72
#